data_AF-A0A5B8JAC8-F1
#
_entry.id   AF-A0A5B8JAC8-F1
#
_cell.length_a   1.000
_cell.length_b   1.000
_cell.length_c   1.000
_cell.angle_alpha   90.00
_cell.angle_beta   90.00
_cell.angle_gamma   90.00
#
_symmetry.space_group_name_H-M   'P 1'
#
loop_
_entity.id
_entity.type
_entity.pdbx_description
1 polymer ?
#
loop_
_entity_poly.entity_id
_entity_poly.type
_entity_poly.pdbx_seq_one_letter_code
_entity_poly.pdbx_strand_id
1 'polypeptide(L)'
;MANYRPDMWFLKPVVIVCAFAMLSFAFGTQVGAQSTDLNAPYKDAYDALTRDRPLVGSWQGTISGSSISQADGQMAGQAVFVNRGYEDSNNFGIVLHDHRHRDGLEYSQISISSIPCGPEGGAIRAINPIEKAGAPAGTYAGVNFLNKLADTGRSDFEVGVGGGYFAELVNPATIITRWSDDSFTLRLSGPFKSMVAPVRNHTFDYERQRQTYLDHIHLDVEFTLPRGSENFERTLCKEREIFDVVRTRPENSRQNVILDGADFYIEFTDELVESSVNTGTVFMTTRDRNNGYVFVDLDLSLEDENGVEDKTMIRIEPREPLLSGTIYEIRVVGGEDGIRGYDSEFLEEDHIFAVSTMVDPDNLRMGIYQVSRNAPLVLGKPAAARIHFEWEELEEIHPEWQVLAYDLKAEILDSRDNTIFPEIRKNIERTDQYTDEDRRLGIDTLNLFDWSPSRGNDPRVFRAEIRPEDHYPEDVEVDPEIVEKGMDYAAQSVDLLTFDYYIAAHSEWRDNIDIQQSRQVVQAAQQDREFANQILPVAKVSGRFRGTYNLQDTICTIPGVEWVVCQEGFISWDNPANRAANLNKWDTLVRLFHEHVAARSNADILVSYHPPSLGGAGTTRAPFEQPESLRRSGDEPYWFGEPDPELLDMLHADRTDRSMVIMSTAAPKNRIFPGILLYPLVAHEFGHVFGLPHTPYAEGAQHKREICQSQFQTVAPGIDGMRIALDGSFGWQKSSEHGNAQTPAPLLKPDVPVRLRTAQ
;
A
#
# COMPACT_ATOMS: atom_id res chain seq x y z
N MET A 1 17.98 3.42 14.80
CA MET A 1 19.13 3.63 15.71
C MET A 1 18.82 4.80 16.63
N ALA A 2 19.06 4.60 17.93
CA ALA A 2 19.07 5.56 19.03
C ALA A 2 17.78 6.38 19.31
N ASN A 3 17.01 5.91 20.30
CA ASN A 3 16.26 6.78 21.19
C ASN A 3 16.64 6.49 22.65
N TYR A 4 16.83 7.59 23.37
CA TYR A 4 17.33 7.74 24.74
C TYR A 4 16.40 7.12 25.80
N ARG A 5 17.00 6.51 26.84
CA ARG A 5 16.40 6.33 28.18
C ARG A 5 17.34 6.95 29.21
N PRO A 6 16.83 7.64 30.25
CA PRO A 6 17.55 7.80 31.49
C PRO A 6 16.92 6.93 32.60
N ASP A 7 17.83 6.30 33.33
CA ASP A 7 17.60 5.63 34.61
C ASP A 7 17.10 6.60 35.68
N MET A 8 16.36 6.09 36.67
CA MET A 8 16.51 6.58 38.04
C MET A 8 16.16 5.51 39.08
N TRP A 9 17.21 5.12 39.80
CA TRP A 9 17.21 4.43 41.09
C TRP A 9 16.58 5.29 42.18
N PHE A 10 15.96 4.66 43.19
CA PHE A 10 16.08 5.15 44.57
C PHE A 10 16.16 4.03 45.60
N LEU A 11 17.14 4.20 46.49
CA LEU A 11 17.46 3.42 47.67
C LEU A 11 16.47 3.68 48.83
N LYS A 12 16.26 2.64 49.66
CA LYS A 12 15.85 2.64 51.09
C LYS A 12 16.81 3.53 51.95
N PRO A 13 16.65 3.82 53.28
CA PRO A 13 16.01 3.00 54.34
C PRO A 13 15.44 3.76 55.60
N VAL A 14 15.14 2.99 56.68
CA VAL A 14 15.13 3.34 58.15
C VAL A 14 13.79 3.85 58.76
N VAL A 15 13.21 3.40 59.91
CA VAL A 15 13.44 2.37 60.97
C VAL A 15 12.35 2.48 62.08
N ILE A 16 11.91 1.33 62.65
CA ILE A 16 11.59 0.95 64.07
C ILE A 16 10.48 1.74 64.85
N VAL A 17 9.48 1.16 65.55
CA VAL A 17 9.53 0.40 66.84
C VAL A 17 8.25 -0.45 67.09
N CYS A 18 8.48 -1.71 67.48
CA CYS A 18 7.78 -2.67 68.38
C CYS A 18 6.32 -2.50 68.83
N ALA A 19 5.55 -3.61 68.81
CA ALA A 19 5.21 -4.37 70.03
C ALA A 19 4.55 -5.74 69.71
N PHE A 20 4.86 -6.71 70.57
CA PHE A 20 4.42 -8.12 70.60
C PHE A 20 2.91 -8.32 70.75
N ALA A 21 2.37 -9.34 70.06
CA ALA A 21 1.36 -10.23 70.66
C ALA A 21 1.46 -11.63 70.02
N MET A 22 1.88 -12.61 70.82
CA MET A 22 1.70 -14.03 70.53
C MET A 22 0.21 -14.35 70.52
N LEU A 23 -0.29 -15.01 69.48
CA LEU A 23 -1.44 -15.89 69.57
C LEU A 23 -1.19 -17.06 68.62
N SER A 24 -0.71 -18.15 69.22
CA SER A 24 -0.67 -19.47 68.64
C SER A 24 -2.09 -19.90 68.28
N PHE A 25 -2.50 -19.69 67.03
CA PHE A 25 -3.63 -20.45 66.47
C PHE A 25 -3.07 -21.74 65.89
N ALA A 26 -3.57 -22.84 66.43
CA ALA A 26 -3.33 -24.17 65.93
C ALA A 26 -3.61 -24.21 64.42
N PHE A 27 -2.60 -24.55 63.63
CA PHE A 27 -2.81 -25.10 62.29
C PHE A 27 -3.53 -26.44 62.48
N GLY A 28 -4.85 -26.41 62.51
CA GLY A 28 -5.64 -27.59 62.20
C GLY A 28 -5.26 -28.00 60.79
N THR A 29 -4.73 -29.21 60.63
CA THR A 29 -4.53 -29.84 59.34
C THR A 29 -5.83 -29.73 58.55
N GLN A 30 -5.83 -28.96 57.45
CA GLN A 30 -6.91 -28.99 56.47
C GLN A 30 -7.02 -30.42 55.95
N VAL A 31 -8.07 -31.12 56.39
CA VAL A 31 -8.42 -32.42 55.85
C VAL A 31 -8.94 -32.17 54.45
N GLY A 32 -8.14 -32.50 53.43
CA GLY A 32 -8.58 -32.48 52.04
C GLY A 32 -9.86 -33.31 51.87
N ALA A 33 -10.76 -32.85 51.00
CA ALA A 33 -12.04 -33.51 50.75
C ALA A 33 -11.82 -35.01 50.47
N GLN A 34 -12.26 -35.87 51.39
CA GLN A 34 -12.23 -37.32 51.21
C GLN A 34 -13.45 -37.72 50.38
N SER A 35 -13.26 -38.46 49.28
CA SER A 35 -14.37 -38.96 48.44
C SER A 35 -15.23 -40.03 49.15
N THR A 36 -14.81 -40.48 50.33
CA THR A 36 -15.47 -41.49 51.15
C THR A 36 -15.22 -41.21 52.63
N ASP A 37 -16.29 -41.09 53.41
CA ASP A 37 -16.22 -40.93 54.87
C ASP A 37 -15.74 -42.24 55.54
N LEU A 38 -14.58 -42.20 56.20
CA LEU A 38 -13.98 -43.35 56.90
C LEU A 38 -14.78 -43.80 58.14
N ASN A 39 -15.71 -42.98 58.64
CA ASN A 39 -16.61 -43.33 59.75
C ASN A 39 -17.92 -44.00 59.28
N ALA A 40 -18.07 -44.28 57.98
CA ALA A 40 -19.19 -45.01 57.40
C ALA A 40 -18.76 -46.45 57.04
N PRO A 41 -19.05 -47.49 57.85
CA PRO A 41 -18.63 -48.85 57.53
C PRO A 41 -19.39 -49.47 56.32
N TYR A 42 -20.39 -48.78 55.76
CA TYR A 42 -21.12 -49.16 54.55
C TYR A 42 -21.43 -47.93 53.69
N LYS A 43 -21.50 -48.10 52.35
CA LYS A 43 -22.16 -47.14 51.44
C LYS A 43 -23.59 -46.94 51.93
N ASP A 44 -23.86 -45.84 52.61
CA ASP A 44 -25.18 -45.54 53.12
C ASP A 44 -26.09 -45.04 51.97
N ALA A 45 -27.38 -44.87 52.23
CA ALA A 45 -28.31 -44.43 51.19
C ALA A 45 -28.06 -42.97 50.75
N TYR A 46 -27.27 -42.21 51.51
CA TYR A 46 -26.85 -40.87 51.10
C TYR A 46 -25.88 -40.97 49.92
N ASP A 47 -24.86 -41.85 49.99
CA ASP A 47 -24.00 -42.18 48.84
C ASP A 47 -24.79 -42.74 47.64
N ALA A 48 -25.95 -43.36 47.87
CA ALA A 48 -26.83 -43.85 46.81
C ALA A 48 -27.69 -42.74 46.17
N LEU A 49 -28.10 -41.72 46.96
CA LEU A 49 -28.89 -40.57 46.50
C LEU A 49 -28.04 -39.50 45.80
N THR A 50 -26.75 -39.42 46.13
CA THR A 50 -25.80 -38.41 45.60
C THR A 50 -24.76 -39.01 44.65
N ARG A 51 -24.90 -40.29 44.26
CA ARG A 51 -23.91 -41.15 43.59
C ARG A 51 -23.27 -40.58 42.30
N ASP A 52 -23.93 -39.61 41.67
CA ASP A 52 -23.49 -38.97 40.42
C ASP A 52 -23.21 -37.46 40.58
N ARG A 53 -23.24 -36.92 41.81
CA ARG A 53 -22.95 -35.50 42.08
C ARG A 53 -21.59 -35.37 42.76
N PRO A 54 -20.63 -34.65 42.14
CA PRO A 54 -19.33 -34.45 42.76
C PRO A 54 -19.49 -33.68 44.08
N LEU A 55 -19.00 -34.27 45.16
CA LEU A 55 -18.84 -33.58 46.45
C LEU A 55 -17.78 -32.50 46.29
N VAL A 56 -18.06 -31.30 46.78
CA VAL A 56 -17.31 -30.08 46.47
C VAL A 56 -16.94 -29.37 47.76
N GLY A 57 -15.65 -29.15 47.97
CA GLY A 57 -15.14 -28.41 49.13
C GLY A 57 -15.46 -29.05 50.49
N SER A 58 -15.17 -28.30 51.54
CA SER A 58 -15.47 -28.67 52.93
C SER A 58 -16.12 -27.49 53.63
N TRP A 59 -16.94 -27.80 54.64
CA TRP A 59 -17.52 -26.78 55.49
C TRP A 59 -17.45 -27.19 56.96
N GLN A 60 -17.42 -26.19 57.82
CA GLN A 60 -17.45 -26.35 59.28
C GLN A 60 -18.23 -25.20 59.90
N GLY A 61 -18.76 -25.40 61.10
CA GLY A 61 -19.46 -24.35 61.80
C GLY A 61 -20.02 -24.78 63.14
N THR A 62 -20.85 -23.92 63.71
CA THR A 62 -21.52 -24.15 64.98
C THR A 62 -23.03 -23.94 64.87
N ILE A 63 -23.75 -24.74 65.64
CA ILE A 63 -25.16 -24.52 65.97
C ILE A 63 -25.25 -24.23 67.46
N SER A 64 -26.03 -23.21 67.83
CA SER A 64 -26.24 -22.88 69.25
C SER A 64 -27.65 -22.36 69.54
N GLY A 65 -28.05 -22.41 70.81
CA GLY A 65 -29.27 -21.76 71.30
C GLY A 65 -30.54 -22.60 71.20
N SER A 66 -30.46 -23.81 70.61
CA SER A 66 -31.62 -24.70 70.53
C SER A 66 -31.98 -25.28 71.89
N SER A 67 -33.28 -25.44 72.12
CA SER A 67 -33.82 -26.19 73.26
C SER A 67 -34.02 -27.68 72.98
N ILE A 68 -33.77 -28.12 71.74
CA ILE A 68 -34.24 -29.40 71.16
C ILE A 68 -33.19 -30.07 70.26
N SER A 69 -32.34 -29.29 69.59
CA SER A 69 -31.32 -29.84 68.72
C SER A 69 -30.23 -30.51 69.55
N GLN A 70 -29.45 -31.37 68.88
CA GLN A 70 -28.09 -31.73 69.30
C GLN A 70 -27.48 -30.60 70.13
N ALA A 71 -27.13 -30.87 71.39
CA ALA A 71 -26.62 -29.87 72.32
C ALA A 71 -25.56 -29.01 71.61
N ASP A 72 -25.63 -27.68 71.77
CA ASP A 72 -24.72 -26.68 71.18
C ASP A 72 -23.38 -27.28 70.75
N GLY A 73 -23.10 -27.28 69.44
CA GLY A 73 -22.15 -28.24 68.88
C GLY A 73 -21.47 -27.80 67.58
N GLN A 74 -20.42 -28.53 67.24
CA GLN A 74 -19.60 -28.31 66.04
C GLN A 74 -20.12 -29.14 64.87
N MET A 75 -20.65 -28.50 63.84
CA MET A 75 -21.08 -29.15 62.60
C MET A 75 -19.93 -29.16 61.59
N ALA A 76 -19.83 -30.20 60.77
CA ALA A 76 -18.94 -30.20 59.61
C ALA A 76 -19.32 -31.29 58.62
N GLY A 77 -18.96 -31.08 57.37
CA GLY A 77 -19.12 -32.11 56.36
C GLY A 77 -18.75 -31.61 54.98
N GLN A 78 -19.49 -32.07 53.99
CA GLN A 78 -19.23 -31.81 52.58
C GLN A 78 -20.37 -31.02 51.96
N ALA A 79 -20.06 -30.32 50.87
CA ALA A 79 -21.07 -29.59 50.11
C ALA A 79 -21.35 -30.26 48.77
N VAL A 80 -22.52 -29.95 48.21
CA VAL A 80 -22.94 -30.33 46.87
C VAL A 80 -23.40 -29.05 46.15
N PHE A 81 -22.82 -28.77 44.98
CA PHE A 81 -23.38 -27.74 44.09
C PHE A 81 -24.68 -28.26 43.51
N VAL A 82 -25.75 -27.50 43.66
CA VAL A 82 -27.06 -27.87 43.12
C VAL A 82 -27.31 -27.00 41.90
N ASN A 83 -27.18 -27.62 40.72
CA ASN A 83 -27.54 -27.03 39.44
C ASN A 83 -29.08 -26.94 39.32
N ARG A 84 -29.72 -26.09 40.13
CA ARG A 84 -31.17 -25.83 40.06
C ARG A 84 -31.42 -24.43 39.51
N GLY A 85 -31.48 -24.35 38.17
CA GLY A 85 -32.02 -23.23 37.39
C GLY A 85 -31.10 -22.01 37.34
N TYR A 86 -30.77 -21.41 36.21
CA TYR A 86 -31.13 -21.61 34.81
C TYR A 86 -29.79 -21.61 34.04
N GLU A 87 -29.69 -22.29 32.89
CA GLU A 87 -28.67 -21.89 31.90
C GLU A 87 -28.77 -20.35 31.77
N ASP A 88 -27.62 -19.67 31.86
CA ASP A 88 -27.51 -18.20 31.75
C ASP A 88 -27.95 -17.36 32.97
N SER A 89 -28.07 -17.94 34.17
CA SER A 89 -28.33 -17.15 35.38
C SER A 89 -27.05 -16.72 36.12
N ASN A 90 -26.98 -15.44 36.53
CA ASN A 90 -25.89 -14.89 37.36
C ASN A 90 -25.91 -15.36 38.84
N ASN A 91 -26.53 -16.51 39.15
CA ASN A 91 -26.62 -17.04 40.52
C ASN A 91 -26.42 -18.56 40.58
N PHE A 92 -25.98 -19.07 41.72
CA PHE A 92 -25.83 -20.51 41.99
C PHE A 92 -26.40 -20.93 43.36
N GLY A 93 -26.40 -22.24 43.65
CA GLY A 93 -26.86 -22.80 44.92
C GLY A 93 -25.94 -23.90 45.45
N ILE A 94 -25.84 -24.00 46.77
CA ILE A 94 -25.00 -24.96 47.50
C ILE A 94 -25.84 -25.63 48.58
N VAL A 95 -25.67 -26.95 48.76
CA VAL A 95 -26.19 -27.68 49.91
C VAL A 95 -25.04 -28.18 50.76
N LEU A 96 -25.03 -27.84 52.05
CA LEU A 96 -24.06 -28.26 53.05
C LEU A 96 -24.65 -29.42 53.86
N HIS A 97 -24.03 -30.59 53.82
CA HIS A 97 -24.49 -31.78 54.55
C HIS A 97 -23.63 -32.00 55.81
N ASP A 98 -24.26 -32.19 56.96
CA ASP A 98 -23.55 -32.51 58.21
C ASP A 98 -23.29 -34.01 58.28
N HIS A 99 -22.02 -34.40 58.14
CA HIS A 99 -21.62 -35.81 58.18
C HIS A 99 -21.18 -36.21 59.59
N ARG A 100 -20.88 -35.26 60.48
CA ARG A 100 -20.43 -35.56 61.84
C ARG A 100 -21.51 -36.19 62.70
N HIS A 101 -22.75 -35.82 62.45
CA HIS A 101 -23.90 -36.31 63.20
C HIS A 101 -24.91 -36.88 62.22
N ARG A 102 -24.94 -38.21 62.07
CA ARG A 102 -25.94 -38.93 61.28
C ARG A 102 -26.46 -40.13 62.07
N ASP A 103 -27.74 -40.45 61.87
CA ASP A 103 -28.35 -41.69 62.35
C ASP A 103 -29.12 -42.36 61.20
N GLY A 104 -28.49 -43.34 60.55
CA GLY A 104 -29.07 -44.01 59.39
C GLY A 104 -29.35 -43.07 58.21
N LEU A 105 -30.65 -42.84 57.91
CA LEU A 105 -31.12 -41.94 56.84
C LEU A 105 -31.36 -40.50 57.32
N GLU A 106 -31.22 -40.26 58.62
CA GLU A 106 -31.45 -38.97 59.25
C GLU A 106 -30.13 -38.22 59.38
N TYR A 107 -30.09 -37.04 58.77
CA TYR A 107 -28.96 -36.13 58.79
C TYR A 107 -29.47 -34.69 58.69
N SER A 108 -28.62 -33.75 59.08
CA SER A 108 -28.90 -32.32 58.98
C SER A 108 -28.27 -31.73 57.72
N GLN A 109 -28.98 -30.82 57.04
CA GLN A 109 -28.46 -30.13 55.85
C GLN A 109 -28.87 -28.66 55.80
N ILE A 110 -27.98 -27.82 55.29
CA ILE A 110 -28.25 -26.41 55.00
C ILE A 110 -28.34 -26.26 53.48
N SER A 111 -29.47 -25.82 52.96
CA SER A 111 -29.66 -25.52 51.54
C SER A 111 -29.62 -24.01 51.33
N ILE A 112 -28.69 -23.55 50.50
CA ILE A 112 -28.47 -22.14 50.14
C ILE A 112 -28.70 -22.00 48.64
N SER A 113 -29.50 -21.00 48.25
CA SER A 113 -29.87 -20.75 46.85
C SER A 113 -29.81 -19.26 46.52
N SER A 114 -29.72 -18.92 45.22
CA SER A 114 -29.63 -17.54 44.74
C SER A 114 -28.39 -16.78 45.25
N ILE A 115 -27.22 -17.45 45.27
CA ILE A 115 -25.93 -16.82 45.57
C ILE A 115 -25.41 -16.17 44.27
N PRO A 116 -25.13 -14.86 44.21
CA PRO A 116 -24.60 -14.20 43.02
C PRO A 116 -23.18 -14.69 42.68
N CYS A 117 -22.89 -14.80 41.39
CA CYS A 117 -21.55 -15.09 40.86
C CYS A 117 -20.65 -13.84 40.89
N GLY A 118 -19.34 -14.04 40.69
CA GLY A 118 -18.38 -12.97 40.36
C GLY A 118 -17.44 -12.59 41.51
N PRO A 119 -16.32 -11.90 41.22
CA PRO A 119 -15.28 -11.62 42.21
C PRO A 119 -15.67 -10.57 43.26
N GLU A 120 -16.75 -9.83 43.02
CA GLU A 120 -17.26 -8.80 43.94
C GLU A 120 -17.95 -9.45 45.15
N GLY A 121 -17.15 -9.73 46.18
CA GLY A 121 -17.64 -10.20 47.47
C GLY A 121 -18.61 -9.21 48.12
N GLY A 122 -19.76 -9.72 48.58
CA GLY A 122 -20.81 -8.92 49.20
C GLY A 122 -21.45 -9.63 50.40
N ALA A 123 -21.96 -8.84 51.34
CA ALA A 123 -22.83 -9.35 52.40
C ALA A 123 -24.28 -9.35 51.89
N ILE A 124 -24.89 -10.53 51.84
CA ILE A 124 -26.23 -10.75 51.32
C ILE A 124 -27.11 -11.24 52.45
N ARG A 125 -28.34 -10.73 52.51
CA ARG A 125 -29.32 -11.19 53.48
C ARG A 125 -29.83 -12.58 53.11
N ALA A 126 -29.77 -13.52 54.04
CA ALA A 126 -30.36 -14.84 53.96
C ALA A 126 -31.79 -14.81 54.53
N ILE A 127 -32.76 -15.25 53.75
CA ILE A 127 -34.18 -15.23 54.12
C ILE A 127 -34.86 -16.57 53.84
N ASN A 128 -36.05 -16.77 54.41
CA ASN A 128 -36.90 -17.90 54.13
C ASN A 128 -37.39 -17.87 52.65
N PRO A 129 -37.16 -18.94 51.85
CA PRO A 129 -37.66 -19.03 50.48
C PRO A 129 -39.18 -18.85 50.32
N ILE A 130 -39.97 -19.20 51.33
CA ILE A 130 -41.44 -19.07 51.31
C ILE A 130 -41.86 -17.59 51.43
N GLU A 131 -41.05 -16.77 52.10
CA GLU A 131 -41.30 -15.33 52.30
C GLU A 131 -40.83 -14.48 51.09
N LYS A 132 -40.33 -15.13 50.02
CA LYS A 132 -39.73 -14.52 48.82
C LYS A 132 -40.73 -13.84 47.87
N ALA A 133 -42.05 -13.97 48.07
CA ALA A 133 -43.07 -13.45 47.16
C ALA A 133 -43.04 -11.89 47.07
N GLY A 134 -42.13 -11.34 46.27
CA GLY A 134 -42.00 -9.89 46.00
C GLY A 134 -40.57 -9.31 46.03
N ALA A 135 -39.53 -10.08 46.39
CA ALA A 135 -38.15 -9.56 46.46
C ALA A 135 -37.44 -9.62 45.08
N PRO A 136 -36.69 -8.56 44.66
CA PRO A 136 -35.88 -8.60 43.43
C PRO A 136 -34.85 -9.73 43.43
N ALA A 137 -34.66 -10.42 42.31
CA ALA A 137 -33.62 -11.44 42.18
C ALA A 137 -32.22 -10.84 42.46
N GLY A 138 -31.32 -11.62 43.07
CA GLY A 138 -29.95 -11.19 43.39
C GLY A 138 -29.78 -10.35 44.67
N THR A 139 -30.88 -9.88 45.30
CA THR A 139 -30.79 -9.05 46.53
C THR A 139 -30.78 -9.85 47.84
N TYR A 140 -31.13 -11.15 47.78
CA TYR A 140 -31.21 -12.06 48.93
C TYR A 140 -30.86 -13.49 48.51
N ALA A 141 -30.33 -14.26 49.45
CA ALA A 141 -30.13 -15.71 49.30
C ALA A 141 -31.23 -16.47 50.05
N GLY A 142 -31.79 -17.50 49.40
CA GLY A 142 -32.76 -18.38 50.05
C GLY A 142 -32.05 -19.43 50.88
N VAL A 143 -32.29 -19.48 52.19
CA VAL A 143 -31.64 -20.43 53.10
C VAL A 143 -32.66 -21.24 53.91
N ASN A 144 -32.46 -22.56 53.95
CA ASN A 144 -33.23 -23.48 54.76
C ASN A 144 -32.29 -24.47 55.46
N PHE A 145 -32.45 -24.65 56.76
CA PHE A 145 -31.75 -25.67 57.53
C PHE A 145 -32.71 -26.80 57.90
N LEU A 146 -32.53 -27.97 57.30
CA LEU A 146 -33.29 -29.17 57.64
C LEU A 146 -32.53 -29.95 58.70
N ASN A 147 -33.04 -29.96 59.93
CA ASN A 147 -32.46 -30.68 61.05
C ASN A 147 -33.32 -31.91 61.38
N LYS A 148 -33.01 -33.04 60.74
CA LYS A 148 -33.74 -34.30 61.01
C LYS A 148 -33.34 -34.95 62.33
N LEU A 149 -32.28 -34.46 62.96
CA LEU A 149 -31.73 -35.01 64.22
C LEU A 149 -32.20 -34.20 65.43
N ALA A 150 -33.20 -33.35 65.27
CA ALA A 150 -33.80 -32.60 66.34
C ALA A 150 -34.58 -33.55 67.26
N ASP A 151 -34.23 -33.60 68.55
CA ASP A 151 -34.90 -34.44 69.55
C ASP A 151 -35.68 -33.55 70.51
N THR A 152 -37.00 -33.52 70.36
CA THR A 152 -37.89 -32.72 71.22
C THR A 152 -37.99 -33.27 72.65
N GLY A 153 -37.33 -34.40 72.93
CA GLY A 153 -37.50 -35.18 74.16
C GLY A 153 -38.89 -35.79 74.28
N ARG A 154 -39.70 -35.70 73.21
CA ARG A 154 -41.13 -36.04 73.19
C ARG A 154 -41.51 -36.68 71.86
N SER A 155 -41.92 -37.94 71.90
CA SER A 155 -42.38 -38.65 70.70
C SER A 155 -43.67 -38.09 70.08
N ASP A 156 -44.38 -37.20 70.80
CA ASP A 156 -45.60 -36.56 70.33
C ASP A 156 -45.39 -35.13 69.80
N PHE A 157 -44.15 -34.69 69.59
CA PHE A 157 -43.76 -33.38 69.03
C PHE A 157 -42.72 -33.51 67.92
N GLU A 158 -42.83 -32.67 66.89
CA GLU A 158 -41.89 -32.61 65.76
C GLU A 158 -41.51 -31.16 65.43
N VAL A 159 -40.30 -30.97 64.91
CA VAL A 159 -39.78 -29.67 64.48
C VAL A 159 -40.22 -29.39 63.05
N GLY A 160 -41.20 -28.50 62.87
CA GLY A 160 -41.78 -28.15 61.58
C GLY A 160 -42.32 -29.37 60.82
N VAL A 161 -42.86 -29.16 59.62
CA VAL A 161 -43.09 -30.29 58.70
C VAL A 161 -41.74 -30.66 58.10
N GLY A 162 -41.15 -31.78 58.54
CA GLY A 162 -39.91 -32.33 57.98
C GLY A 162 -38.59 -31.75 58.52
N GLY A 163 -38.57 -31.16 59.72
CA GLY A 163 -37.33 -30.73 60.39
C GLY A 163 -36.82 -29.33 60.02
N GLY A 164 -37.62 -28.50 59.35
CA GLY A 164 -37.13 -27.24 58.75
C GLY A 164 -37.00 -26.06 59.73
N TYR A 165 -35.84 -25.42 59.73
CA TYR A 165 -35.54 -24.13 60.34
C TYR A 165 -35.31 -23.09 59.25
N PHE A 166 -35.90 -21.90 59.42
CA PHE A 166 -35.85 -20.83 58.43
C PHE A 166 -35.20 -19.58 59.02
N ALA A 167 -34.43 -18.85 58.21
CA ALA A 167 -33.81 -17.59 58.60
C ALA A 167 -34.88 -16.56 58.97
N GLU A 168 -34.63 -15.75 60.01
CA GLU A 168 -35.62 -14.78 60.49
C GLU A 168 -35.72 -13.52 59.61
N LEU A 169 -36.95 -13.07 59.30
CA LEU A 169 -37.13 -11.85 58.52
C LEU A 169 -36.68 -10.56 59.26
N VAL A 170 -36.90 -10.49 60.57
CA VAL A 170 -36.65 -9.27 61.38
C VAL A 170 -35.16 -9.11 61.71
N ASN A 171 -34.42 -10.22 61.80
CA ASN A 171 -32.99 -10.26 62.02
C ASN A 171 -32.37 -11.30 61.06
N PRO A 172 -32.27 -11.00 59.75
CA PRO A 172 -31.88 -11.99 58.76
C PRO A 172 -30.47 -12.48 59.01
N ALA A 173 -30.28 -13.78 58.80
CA ALA A 173 -28.94 -14.32 58.67
C ALA A 173 -28.23 -13.64 57.49
N THR A 174 -26.91 -13.62 57.51
CA THR A 174 -26.08 -12.99 56.50
C THR A 174 -25.20 -14.04 55.85
N ILE A 175 -25.09 -13.97 54.53
CA ILE A 175 -24.11 -14.71 53.73
C ILE A 175 -23.04 -13.74 53.26
N ILE A 176 -21.78 -14.05 53.50
CA ILE A 176 -20.62 -13.30 53.01
C ILE A 176 -19.85 -14.20 52.07
N THR A 177 -19.68 -13.80 50.82
CA THR A 177 -18.87 -14.50 49.81
C THR A 177 -17.55 -13.77 49.58
N ARG A 178 -16.47 -14.51 49.32
CA ARG A 178 -15.17 -13.96 48.92
C ARG A 178 -14.49 -14.88 47.92
N TRP A 179 -13.93 -14.28 46.88
CA TRP A 179 -13.06 -14.92 45.92
C TRP A 179 -11.62 -14.45 46.17
N SER A 180 -10.68 -15.39 46.15
CA SER A 180 -9.25 -15.13 46.15
C SER A 180 -8.59 -15.86 44.99
N ASP A 181 -7.30 -15.60 44.79
CA ASP A 181 -6.51 -16.33 43.79
C ASP A 181 -6.47 -17.84 44.02
N ASP A 182 -6.79 -18.31 45.24
CA ASP A 182 -6.66 -19.72 45.63
C ASP A 182 -7.99 -20.38 45.99
N SER A 183 -9.08 -19.63 46.23
CA SER A 183 -10.32 -20.20 46.77
C SER A 183 -11.55 -19.30 46.67
N PHE A 184 -12.72 -19.93 46.76
CA PHE A 184 -14.00 -19.30 47.06
C PHE A 184 -14.41 -19.65 48.49
N THR A 185 -14.82 -18.67 49.27
CA THR A 185 -15.32 -18.87 50.64
C THR A 185 -16.73 -18.28 50.79
N LEU A 186 -17.59 -18.98 51.52
CA LEU A 186 -18.94 -18.56 51.87
C LEU A 186 -19.14 -18.73 53.37
N ARG A 187 -19.48 -17.65 54.08
CA ARG A 187 -19.85 -17.70 55.50
C ARG A 187 -21.31 -17.33 55.69
N LEU A 188 -22.11 -18.23 56.27
CA LEU A 188 -23.49 -18.00 56.67
C LEU A 188 -23.54 -17.85 58.20
N SER A 189 -24.03 -16.72 58.69
CA SER A 189 -24.18 -16.47 60.12
C SER A 189 -25.50 -15.78 60.46
N GLY A 190 -26.24 -16.29 61.45
CA GLY A 190 -27.44 -15.61 61.97
C GLY A 190 -28.49 -16.53 62.59
N PRO A 191 -29.61 -15.95 63.05
CA PRO A 191 -30.67 -16.68 63.72
C PRO A 191 -31.62 -17.38 62.73
N PHE A 192 -32.06 -18.57 63.12
CA PHE A 192 -33.07 -19.36 62.45
C PHE A 192 -34.13 -19.77 63.47
N LYS A 193 -35.37 -19.93 63.00
CA LYS A 193 -36.47 -20.39 63.85
C LYS A 193 -37.23 -21.52 63.20
N SER A 194 -37.78 -22.39 64.03
CA SER A 194 -38.74 -23.41 63.61
C SER A 194 -39.91 -23.47 64.58
N MET A 195 -41.03 -23.98 64.07
CA MET A 195 -42.22 -24.23 64.84
C MET A 195 -42.18 -25.67 65.36
N VAL A 196 -42.20 -25.86 66.67
CA VAL A 196 -42.21 -27.16 67.31
C VAL A 196 -43.64 -27.48 67.70
N ALA A 197 -44.23 -28.47 67.04
CA ALA A 197 -45.66 -28.71 67.09
C ALA A 197 -45.99 -30.14 67.50
N PRO A 198 -47.11 -30.35 68.21
CA PRO A 198 -47.57 -31.69 68.51
C PRO A 198 -47.97 -32.41 67.23
N VAL A 199 -47.62 -33.68 67.15
CA VAL A 199 -47.96 -34.56 66.03
C VAL A 199 -48.74 -35.78 66.49
N ARG A 200 -49.59 -36.30 65.60
CA ARG A 200 -50.30 -37.57 65.74
C ARG A 200 -50.05 -38.36 64.45
N ASN A 201 -49.39 -39.51 64.54
CA ASN A 201 -48.98 -40.33 63.39
C ASN A 201 -48.18 -39.53 62.33
N HIS A 202 -47.18 -38.73 62.74
CA HIS A 202 -46.37 -37.87 61.85
C HIS A 202 -47.17 -36.81 61.06
N THR A 203 -48.38 -36.49 61.53
CA THR A 203 -49.18 -35.39 60.99
C THR A 203 -49.47 -34.37 62.07
N PHE A 204 -49.57 -33.10 61.69
CA PHE A 204 -49.81 -31.99 62.62
C PHE A 204 -51.11 -32.22 63.41
N ASP A 205 -51.01 -32.23 64.74
CA ASP A 205 -52.17 -32.43 65.63
C ASP A 205 -52.90 -31.09 65.85
N TYR A 206 -53.82 -30.77 64.94
CA TYR A 206 -54.60 -29.53 64.97
C TYR A 206 -55.38 -29.31 66.28
N GLU A 207 -55.75 -30.37 67.01
CA GLU A 207 -56.44 -30.25 68.30
C GLU A 207 -55.51 -29.71 69.39
N ARG A 208 -54.21 -30.03 69.29
CA ARG A 208 -53.18 -29.61 70.25
C ARG A 208 -52.33 -28.44 69.77
N GLN A 209 -52.67 -27.78 68.67
CA GLN A 209 -51.91 -26.64 68.09
C GLN A 209 -51.55 -25.52 69.09
N ARG A 210 -52.33 -25.34 70.16
CA ARG A 210 -52.03 -24.34 71.21
C ARG A 210 -50.80 -24.69 72.07
N GLN A 211 -50.32 -25.93 71.99
CA GLN A 211 -49.10 -26.39 72.66
C GLN A 211 -47.85 -26.16 71.81
N THR A 212 -48.00 -25.68 70.58
CA THR A 212 -46.91 -25.31 69.70
C THR A 212 -46.08 -24.18 70.30
N TYR A 213 -44.76 -24.28 70.18
CA TYR A 213 -43.82 -23.23 70.58
C TYR A 213 -42.77 -23.03 69.48
N LEU A 214 -42.03 -21.92 69.56
CA LEU A 214 -40.95 -21.62 68.63
C LEU A 214 -39.62 -22.02 69.24
N ASP A 215 -38.83 -22.80 68.51
CA ASP A 215 -37.43 -23.02 68.82
C ASP A 215 -36.57 -22.09 67.95
N HIS A 216 -35.51 -21.55 68.57
CA HIS A 216 -34.60 -20.61 67.92
C HIS A 216 -33.21 -21.20 67.98
N ILE A 217 -32.49 -21.11 66.88
CA ILE A 217 -31.10 -21.53 66.77
C ILE A 217 -30.30 -20.40 66.14
N HIS A 218 -28.99 -20.43 66.38
CA HIS A 218 -28.03 -19.61 65.66
C HIS A 218 -27.11 -20.54 64.88
N LEU A 219 -26.93 -20.27 63.59
CA LEU A 219 -25.97 -20.94 62.73
C LEU A 219 -24.80 -19.99 62.46
N ASP A 220 -23.57 -20.47 62.57
CA ASP A 220 -22.37 -19.81 62.05
C ASP A 220 -21.52 -20.86 61.32
N VAL A 221 -21.58 -20.86 59.99
CA VAL A 221 -20.97 -21.87 59.14
C VAL A 221 -20.11 -21.24 58.07
N GLU A 222 -18.98 -21.85 57.76
CA GLU A 222 -18.05 -21.44 56.72
C GLU A 222 -17.79 -22.60 55.76
N PHE A 223 -17.93 -22.33 54.47
CA PHE A 223 -17.65 -23.24 53.36
C PHE A 223 -16.47 -22.69 52.55
N THR A 224 -15.56 -23.59 52.16
CA THR A 224 -14.39 -23.25 51.33
C THR A 224 -14.28 -24.20 50.14
N LEU A 225 -14.12 -23.62 48.96
CA LEU A 225 -13.89 -24.30 47.69
C LEU A 225 -12.53 -23.87 47.12
N PRO A 226 -11.54 -24.76 46.99
CA PRO A 226 -10.25 -24.43 46.41
C PRO A 226 -10.32 -24.21 44.88
N ARG A 227 -9.50 -23.29 44.37
CA ARG A 227 -9.29 -23.09 42.92
C ARG A 227 -8.66 -24.34 42.31
N GLY A 228 -9.16 -24.75 41.16
CA GLY A 228 -8.82 -26.05 40.53
C GLY A 228 -9.87 -27.15 40.73
N SER A 229 -10.89 -26.92 41.55
CA SER A 229 -12.14 -27.69 41.44
C SER A 229 -12.85 -27.30 40.13
N GLU A 230 -13.39 -28.28 39.40
CA GLU A 230 -14.26 -28.04 38.22
C GLU A 230 -15.44 -27.10 38.53
N ASN A 231 -15.82 -26.99 39.81
CA ASN A 231 -16.93 -26.16 40.26
C ASN A 231 -16.50 -24.74 40.67
N PHE A 232 -15.20 -24.43 40.73
CA PHE A 232 -14.72 -23.08 41.04
C PHE A 232 -15.12 -22.09 39.93
N GLU A 233 -14.91 -22.46 38.67
CA GLU A 233 -15.28 -21.66 37.50
C GLU A 233 -16.79 -21.38 37.46
N ARG A 234 -17.61 -22.29 37.98
CA ARG A 234 -19.08 -22.12 38.09
C ARG A 234 -19.50 -21.08 39.13
N THR A 235 -18.58 -20.59 39.97
CA THR A 235 -18.83 -19.49 40.91
C THR A 235 -18.49 -18.12 40.33
N LEU A 236 -17.81 -18.07 39.19
CA LEU A 236 -17.49 -16.84 38.46
C LEU A 236 -18.62 -16.54 37.46
N CYS A 237 -18.87 -15.26 37.19
CA CYS A 237 -19.82 -14.90 36.14
C CYS A 237 -19.20 -15.19 34.77
N LYS A 238 -20.01 -15.65 33.81
CA LYS A 238 -19.60 -15.73 32.40
C LYS A 238 -19.33 -14.29 31.95
N GLU A 239 -18.12 -13.98 31.50
CA GLU A 239 -17.86 -12.71 30.82
C GLU A 239 -18.78 -12.68 29.58
N ARG A 240 -19.49 -11.56 29.39
CA ARG A 240 -20.26 -11.37 28.15
C ARG A 240 -19.27 -11.28 26.99
N GLU A 241 -19.52 -12.04 25.92
CA GLU A 241 -18.79 -11.83 24.68
C GLU A 241 -19.10 -10.40 24.20
N ILE A 242 -18.05 -9.68 23.79
CA ILE A 242 -18.19 -8.28 23.37
C ILE A 242 -18.68 -8.33 21.92
N PHE A 243 -19.82 -7.70 21.66
CA PHE A 243 -20.32 -7.51 20.31
C PHE A 243 -19.45 -6.49 19.56
N ASP A 244 -18.65 -6.97 18.61
CA ASP A 244 -17.64 -6.17 17.91
C ASP A 244 -17.59 -6.51 16.40
N VAL A 245 -16.93 -5.65 15.62
CA VAL A 245 -16.60 -5.91 14.21
C VAL A 245 -15.38 -6.84 14.16
N VAL A 246 -15.56 -8.02 13.56
CA VAL A 246 -14.50 -9.02 13.37
C VAL A 246 -13.59 -8.60 12.22
N ARG A 247 -14.19 -8.17 11.10
CA ARG A 247 -13.47 -7.92 9.85
C ARG A 247 -14.30 -7.04 8.92
N THR A 248 -13.60 -6.24 8.12
CA THR A 248 -14.17 -5.59 6.93
C THR A 248 -13.53 -6.15 5.67
N ARG A 249 -14.31 -6.22 4.59
CA ARG A 249 -13.80 -6.48 3.25
C ARG A 249 -14.30 -5.39 2.29
N PRO A 250 -13.41 -4.69 1.59
CA PRO A 250 -11.96 -4.78 1.73
C PRO A 250 -11.50 -4.19 3.08
N GLU A 251 -10.23 -4.41 3.41
CA GLU A 251 -9.63 -3.82 4.61
C GLU A 251 -9.57 -2.29 4.51
N ASN A 252 -9.44 -1.63 5.66
CA ASN A 252 -9.28 -0.19 5.73
C ASN A 252 -8.11 0.30 4.86
N SER A 253 -8.32 1.42 4.16
CA SER A 253 -7.39 2.04 3.22
C SER A 253 -7.14 1.24 1.93
N ARG A 254 -8.05 0.32 1.56
CA ARG A 254 -7.99 -0.34 0.26
C ARG A 254 -8.05 0.67 -0.88
N GLN A 255 -7.17 0.50 -1.86
CA GLN A 255 -7.11 1.31 -3.07
C GLN A 255 -7.67 0.55 -4.27
N ASN A 256 -7.85 1.25 -5.39
CA ASN A 256 -8.29 0.70 -6.67
C ASN A 256 -9.64 -0.05 -6.58
N VAL A 257 -10.57 0.45 -5.78
CA VAL A 257 -11.95 -0.05 -5.79
C VAL A 257 -12.59 0.28 -7.13
N ILE A 258 -13.16 -0.72 -7.80
CA ILE A 258 -13.83 -0.52 -9.09
C ILE A 258 -15.03 0.43 -8.94
N LEU A 259 -15.35 1.16 -10.01
CA LEU A 259 -16.37 2.21 -9.96
C LEU A 259 -17.79 1.66 -9.92
N ASP A 260 -18.03 0.53 -10.57
CA ASP A 260 -19.35 -0.10 -10.68
C ASP A 260 -19.28 -1.56 -10.19
N GLY A 261 -20.31 -2.00 -9.48
CA GLY A 261 -20.42 -3.37 -8.96
C GLY A 261 -19.47 -3.72 -7.80
N ALA A 262 -18.93 -2.73 -7.08
CA ALA A 262 -18.12 -2.97 -5.88
C ALA A 262 -19.01 -3.14 -4.64
N ASP A 263 -19.04 -4.34 -4.08
CA ASP A 263 -19.69 -4.63 -2.81
C ASP A 263 -18.70 -4.56 -1.65
N PHE A 264 -19.16 -4.13 -0.47
CA PHE A 264 -18.38 -4.09 0.76
C PHE A 264 -19.03 -4.95 1.84
N TYR A 265 -18.22 -5.55 2.71
CA TYR A 265 -18.69 -6.50 3.71
C TYR A 265 -18.16 -6.16 5.09
N ILE A 266 -19.00 -6.32 6.11
CA ILE A 266 -18.65 -6.12 7.51
C ILE A 266 -19.12 -7.33 8.31
N GLU A 267 -18.18 -8.06 8.89
CA GLU A 267 -18.41 -9.25 9.73
C GLU A 267 -18.42 -8.86 11.21
N PHE A 268 -19.37 -9.40 11.98
CA PHE A 268 -19.52 -9.17 13.41
C PHE A 268 -19.32 -10.46 14.20
N THR A 269 -19.09 -10.32 15.51
CA THR A 269 -18.86 -11.47 16.40
C THR A 269 -20.10 -12.34 16.62
N ASP A 270 -21.31 -11.81 16.36
CA ASP A 270 -22.58 -12.48 16.59
C ASP A 270 -23.66 -12.06 15.55
N GLU A 271 -24.79 -12.76 15.54
CA GLU A 271 -25.92 -12.50 14.65
C GLU A 271 -26.53 -11.10 14.89
N LEU A 272 -26.86 -10.43 13.79
CA LEU A 272 -27.42 -9.09 13.76
C LEU A 272 -28.95 -9.12 13.80
N VAL A 273 -29.52 -8.10 14.45
CA VAL A 273 -30.94 -7.80 14.34
C VAL A 273 -31.17 -7.06 13.02
N GLU A 274 -31.85 -7.69 12.06
CA GLU A 274 -32.13 -7.15 10.71
C GLU A 274 -32.69 -5.72 10.73
N SER A 275 -33.61 -5.41 11.66
CA SER A 275 -34.20 -4.07 11.76
C SER A 275 -33.21 -2.97 12.18
N SER A 276 -32.04 -3.35 12.73
CA SER A 276 -30.97 -2.41 13.07
C SER A 276 -30.10 -2.06 11.86
N VAL A 277 -30.11 -2.86 10.79
CA VAL A 277 -29.33 -2.63 9.57
C VAL A 277 -30.13 -1.73 8.61
N ASN A 278 -29.75 -0.46 8.52
CA ASN A 278 -30.37 0.50 7.60
C ASN A 278 -29.42 1.66 7.31
N THR A 279 -29.79 2.53 6.37
CA THR A 279 -28.95 3.67 5.94
C THR A 279 -28.71 4.73 7.03
N GLY A 280 -29.39 4.64 8.18
CA GLY A 280 -29.13 5.47 9.36
C GLY A 280 -28.06 4.91 10.29
N THR A 281 -27.77 3.60 10.21
CA THR A 281 -26.78 2.90 11.04
C THR A 281 -25.55 2.48 10.25
N VAL A 282 -25.67 2.30 8.94
CA VAL A 282 -24.55 2.06 8.02
C VAL A 282 -24.64 3.06 6.87
N PHE A 283 -23.59 3.85 6.67
CA PHE A 283 -23.55 4.79 5.56
C PHE A 283 -22.15 4.94 4.99
N MET A 284 -22.09 5.20 3.69
CA MET A 284 -20.88 5.52 2.95
C MET A 284 -20.93 7.00 2.56
N THR A 285 -19.82 7.71 2.77
CA THR A 285 -19.72 9.12 2.48
C THR A 285 -18.39 9.50 1.82
N THR A 286 -18.42 10.57 1.04
CA THR A 286 -17.23 11.35 0.67
C THR A 286 -17.43 12.82 1.07
N ARG A 287 -16.51 13.71 0.68
CA ARG A 287 -16.59 15.14 1.00
C ARG A 287 -16.73 16.00 -0.23
N ASP A 288 -17.69 16.92 -0.19
CA ASP A 288 -17.79 17.98 -1.18
C ASP A 288 -16.64 19.01 -1.03
N ARG A 289 -16.55 19.93 -2.00
CA ARG A 289 -15.54 21.00 -2.02
C ARG A 289 -15.46 21.83 -0.73
N ASN A 290 -16.56 21.98 0.00
CA ASN A 290 -16.66 22.76 1.23
C ASN A 290 -16.52 21.89 2.50
N ASN A 291 -16.07 20.63 2.36
CA ASN A 291 -15.94 19.63 3.41
C ASN A 291 -17.29 19.16 4.01
N GLY A 292 -18.39 19.39 3.29
CA GLY A 292 -19.71 18.82 3.58
C GLY A 292 -19.75 17.32 3.23
N TYR A 293 -20.59 16.55 3.92
CA TYR A 293 -20.76 15.13 3.63
C TYR A 293 -21.62 14.93 2.38
N VAL A 294 -21.13 14.12 1.46
CA VAL A 294 -21.88 13.59 0.31
C VAL A 294 -22.16 12.12 0.59
N PHE A 295 -23.43 11.77 0.73
CA PHE A 295 -23.86 10.40 1.03
C PHE A 295 -24.06 9.61 -0.26
N VAL A 296 -23.58 8.36 -0.27
CA VAL A 296 -23.84 7.40 -1.34
C VAL A 296 -25.15 6.66 -1.03
N ASP A 297 -26.03 6.47 -2.01
CA ASP A 297 -27.22 5.63 -1.85
C ASP A 297 -26.81 4.16 -1.84
N LEU A 298 -27.24 3.43 -0.81
CA LEU A 298 -26.80 2.06 -0.53
C LEU A 298 -27.99 1.11 -0.52
N ASP A 299 -27.78 -0.10 -1.04
CA ASP A 299 -28.55 -1.27 -0.67
C ASP A 299 -27.81 -2.05 0.40
N LEU A 300 -28.53 -2.48 1.43
CA LEU A 300 -27.97 -3.19 2.59
C LEU A 300 -28.68 -4.52 2.74
N SER A 301 -27.91 -5.60 2.83
CA SER A 301 -28.43 -6.96 3.05
C SER A 301 -27.58 -7.73 4.05
N LEU A 302 -28.15 -8.81 4.60
CA LEU A 302 -27.46 -9.76 5.48
C LEU A 302 -27.00 -10.97 4.66
N GLU A 303 -25.96 -10.77 3.87
CA GLU A 303 -25.44 -11.76 2.91
C GLU A 303 -23.91 -11.85 3.03
N ASP A 304 -23.39 -13.06 2.82
CA ASP A 304 -21.97 -13.30 2.64
C ASP A 304 -21.49 -12.88 1.23
N GLU A 305 -20.19 -12.99 0.99
CA GLU A 305 -19.56 -12.67 -0.29
C GLU A 305 -20.06 -13.52 -1.48
N ASN A 306 -20.77 -14.62 -1.22
CA ASN A 306 -21.35 -15.48 -2.25
C ASN A 306 -22.85 -15.20 -2.47
N GLY A 307 -23.41 -14.17 -1.83
CA GLY A 307 -24.83 -13.85 -1.86
C GLY A 307 -25.70 -14.85 -1.08
N VAL A 308 -25.13 -15.56 -0.11
CA VAL A 308 -25.87 -16.46 0.78
C VAL A 308 -26.24 -15.71 2.06
N GLU A 309 -27.47 -15.87 2.54
CA GLU A 309 -27.93 -15.23 3.78
C GLU A 309 -26.98 -15.57 4.94
N ASP A 310 -26.37 -14.53 5.53
CA ASP A 310 -25.49 -14.61 6.69
C ASP A 310 -25.81 -13.46 7.64
N LYS A 311 -26.37 -13.80 8.80
CA LYS A 311 -26.80 -12.81 9.80
C LYS A 311 -25.65 -12.20 10.58
N THR A 312 -24.43 -12.67 10.41
CA THR A 312 -23.22 -12.10 11.03
C THR A 312 -22.52 -11.11 10.11
N MET A 313 -22.97 -10.97 8.86
CA MET A 313 -22.34 -10.13 7.84
C MET A 313 -23.31 -9.13 7.23
N ILE A 314 -22.88 -7.87 7.08
CA ILE A 314 -23.60 -6.85 6.32
C ILE A 314 -22.92 -6.72 4.97
N ARG A 315 -23.67 -6.90 3.87
CA ARG A 315 -23.29 -6.51 2.52
C ARG A 315 -23.78 -5.10 2.24
N ILE A 316 -22.89 -4.28 1.69
CA ILE A 316 -23.10 -2.87 1.35
C ILE A 316 -22.88 -2.72 -0.14
N GLU A 317 -23.94 -2.43 -0.88
CA GLU A 317 -23.92 -2.28 -2.34
C GLU A 317 -24.27 -0.82 -2.71
N PRO A 318 -23.34 -0.04 -3.27
CA PRO A 318 -23.65 1.26 -3.85
C PRO A 318 -24.62 1.10 -5.03
N ARG A 319 -25.72 1.87 -5.03
CA ARG A 319 -26.72 1.82 -6.11
C ARG A 319 -26.34 2.60 -7.35
N GLU A 320 -25.40 3.52 -7.21
CA GLU A 320 -24.84 4.31 -8.29
C GLU A 320 -23.33 4.07 -8.36
N PRO A 321 -22.72 4.15 -9.55
CA PRO A 321 -21.28 4.05 -9.68
C PRO A 321 -20.57 5.09 -8.80
N LEU A 322 -19.52 4.64 -8.11
CA LEU A 322 -18.66 5.51 -7.34
C LEU A 322 -17.88 6.45 -8.25
N LEU A 323 -17.54 7.63 -7.74
CA LEU A 323 -16.76 8.62 -8.47
C LEU A 323 -15.32 8.14 -8.64
N SER A 324 -14.77 8.35 -9.84
CA SER A 324 -13.35 8.12 -10.16
C SER A 324 -12.43 8.87 -9.19
N GLY A 325 -11.32 8.25 -8.81
CA GLY A 325 -10.25 8.90 -8.05
C GLY A 325 -10.71 9.55 -6.72
N THR A 326 -11.70 8.97 -6.05
CA THR A 326 -12.34 9.53 -4.86
C THR A 326 -12.16 8.62 -3.66
N ILE A 327 -11.97 9.21 -2.48
CA ILE A 327 -11.90 8.50 -1.21
C ILE A 327 -13.31 8.47 -0.61
N TYR A 328 -13.71 7.30 -0.13
CA TYR A 328 -14.98 7.07 0.56
C TYR A 328 -14.71 6.52 1.96
N GLU A 329 -15.53 6.94 2.91
CA GLU A 329 -15.55 6.45 4.29
C GLU A 329 -16.86 5.69 4.52
N ILE A 330 -16.75 4.45 4.98
CA ILE A 330 -17.88 3.63 5.43
C ILE A 330 -17.88 3.67 6.95
N ARG A 331 -19.03 4.05 7.51
CA ARG A 331 -19.24 4.15 8.96
C ARG A 331 -20.40 3.27 9.40
N VAL A 332 -20.14 2.52 10.45
CA VAL A 332 -21.13 1.77 11.22
C VAL A 332 -21.33 2.48 12.55
N VAL A 333 -22.57 2.87 12.83
CA VAL A 333 -22.95 3.58 14.05
C VAL A 333 -23.02 2.60 15.21
N GLY A 334 -22.29 2.92 16.29
CA GLY A 334 -22.37 2.26 17.59
C GLY A 334 -23.35 2.94 18.55
N GLY A 335 -23.41 2.43 19.78
CA GLY A 335 -24.31 2.87 20.83
C GLY A 335 -25.73 2.30 20.72
N GLU A 336 -26.62 2.78 21.59
CA GLU A 336 -27.98 2.24 21.73
C GLU A 336 -28.80 2.37 20.43
N ASP A 337 -28.58 3.42 19.64
CA ASP A 337 -29.28 3.69 18.38
C ASP A 337 -28.58 3.08 17.15
N GLY A 338 -27.46 2.37 17.34
CA GLY A 338 -26.63 1.80 16.29
C GLY A 338 -27.00 0.38 15.86
N ILE A 339 -26.02 -0.33 15.29
CA ILE A 339 -26.12 -1.76 14.97
C ILE A 339 -26.25 -2.59 16.25
N ARG A 340 -27.14 -3.60 16.21
CA ARG A 340 -27.45 -4.45 17.36
C ARG A 340 -27.26 -5.94 17.05
N GLY A 341 -26.64 -6.64 17.99
CA GLY A 341 -26.64 -8.10 18.05
C GLY A 341 -27.97 -8.66 18.57
N TYR A 342 -28.22 -9.94 18.33
CA TYR A 342 -29.49 -10.61 18.66
C TYR A 342 -29.83 -10.56 20.17
N ASP A 343 -28.83 -10.66 21.03
CA ASP A 343 -28.99 -10.66 22.50
C ASP A 343 -29.06 -9.25 23.12
N SER A 344 -29.55 -8.27 22.35
CA SER A 344 -29.63 -6.84 22.74
C SER A 344 -28.27 -6.21 23.05
N GLU A 345 -27.22 -6.77 22.46
CA GLU A 345 -25.88 -6.22 22.48
C GLU A 345 -25.78 -5.14 21.39
N PHE A 346 -24.88 -4.18 21.56
CA PHE A 346 -24.65 -3.11 20.60
C PHE A 346 -23.17 -2.80 20.53
N LEU A 347 -22.74 -2.33 19.36
CA LEU A 347 -21.35 -1.95 19.14
C LEU A 347 -21.04 -0.74 20.03
N GLU A 348 -20.00 -0.78 20.87
CA GLU A 348 -19.77 0.29 21.87
C GLU A 348 -19.42 1.63 21.24
N GLU A 349 -18.62 1.62 20.17
CA GLU A 349 -18.14 2.79 19.45
C GLU A 349 -18.43 2.67 17.96
N ASP A 350 -18.41 3.79 17.24
CA ASP A 350 -18.55 3.72 15.78
C ASP A 350 -17.35 3.02 15.14
N HIS A 351 -17.62 2.13 14.20
CA HIS A 351 -16.58 1.54 13.36
C HIS A 351 -16.46 2.31 12.04
N ILE A 352 -15.25 2.69 11.66
CA ILE A 352 -15.00 3.50 10.47
C ILE A 352 -13.83 2.92 9.68
N PHE A 353 -14.01 2.76 8.38
CA PHE A 353 -12.91 2.45 7.46
C PHE A 353 -13.09 3.20 6.13
N ALA A 354 -11.98 3.43 5.44
CA ALA A 354 -11.95 4.17 4.19
C ALA A 354 -11.47 3.29 3.04
N VAL A 355 -11.90 3.64 1.83
CA VAL A 355 -11.45 3.04 0.58
C VAL A 355 -11.21 4.14 -0.45
N SER A 356 -10.37 3.90 -1.44
CA SER A 356 -10.20 4.81 -2.57
C SER A 356 -10.49 4.10 -3.89
N THR A 357 -11.27 4.75 -4.73
CA THR A 357 -11.66 4.20 -6.04
C THR A 357 -10.51 4.22 -7.03
N MET A 358 -10.63 3.42 -8.09
CA MET A 358 -9.76 3.49 -9.24
C MET A 358 -9.89 4.84 -9.97
N VAL A 359 -8.89 5.18 -10.76
CA VAL A 359 -8.87 6.41 -11.56
C VAL A 359 -9.23 6.06 -13.00
N ASP A 360 -10.35 6.62 -13.46
CA ASP A 360 -10.68 6.82 -14.87
C ASP A 360 -9.98 8.10 -15.37
N PRO A 361 -9.04 8.02 -16.34
CA PRO A 361 -8.23 9.16 -16.77
C PRO A 361 -9.01 10.14 -17.66
N ASP A 362 -8.87 11.45 -17.39
CA ASP A 362 -9.43 12.50 -18.25
C ASP A 362 -8.78 12.54 -19.63
N ASN A 363 -7.49 12.17 -19.71
CA ASN A 363 -6.75 12.17 -20.96
C ASN A 363 -5.76 11.01 -21.01
N LEU A 364 -6.08 10.04 -21.88
CA LEU A 364 -5.21 8.93 -22.21
C LEU A 364 -4.65 9.09 -23.63
N ARG A 365 -3.33 9.21 -23.74
CA ARG A 365 -2.66 9.35 -25.05
C ARG A 365 -1.35 8.57 -25.13
N MET A 366 -1.08 8.01 -26.30
CA MET A 366 0.17 7.30 -26.58
C MET A 366 0.96 7.98 -27.71
N GLY A 367 2.29 7.94 -27.60
CA GLY A 367 3.22 8.23 -28.69
C GLY A 367 4.29 7.15 -28.82
N ILE A 368 4.69 6.86 -30.05
CA ILE A 368 5.84 5.99 -30.35
C ILE A 368 7.00 6.85 -30.82
N TYR A 369 8.20 6.59 -30.33
CA TYR A 369 9.39 7.40 -30.53
C TYR A 369 10.54 6.52 -31.02
N GLN A 370 11.30 7.00 -32.00
CA GLN A 370 12.67 6.54 -32.27
C GLN A 370 13.66 7.71 -32.17
N VAL A 371 13.21 8.89 -32.63
CA VAL A 371 13.92 10.16 -32.53
C VAL A 371 12.88 11.25 -32.23
N SER A 372 11.89 11.36 -33.11
CA SER A 372 10.73 12.23 -32.97
C SER A 372 9.47 11.41 -32.74
N ARG A 373 8.48 12.03 -32.11
CA ARG A 373 7.17 11.42 -31.85
C ARG A 373 6.44 11.08 -33.16
N ASN A 374 5.99 9.84 -33.26
CA ASN A 374 5.13 9.31 -34.31
C ASN A 374 5.68 9.48 -35.73
N ALA A 375 7.01 9.53 -35.89
CA ALA A 375 7.63 9.47 -37.21
C ALA A 375 7.62 8.02 -37.74
N PRO A 376 7.67 7.82 -39.08
CA PRO A 376 7.75 6.48 -39.65
C PRO A 376 8.90 5.68 -39.07
N LEU A 377 8.60 4.46 -38.64
CA LEU A 377 9.54 3.58 -37.97
C LEU A 377 10.59 3.05 -38.93
N VAL A 378 11.83 3.01 -38.46
CA VAL A 378 12.97 2.42 -39.15
C VAL A 378 13.25 1.06 -38.54
N LEU A 379 13.23 0.01 -39.37
CA LEU A 379 13.54 -1.36 -38.94
C LEU A 379 14.93 -1.44 -38.30
N GLY A 380 15.05 -2.19 -37.20
CA GLY A 380 16.29 -2.42 -36.48
C GLY A 380 16.77 -1.24 -35.62
N LYS A 381 16.03 -0.13 -35.58
CA LYS A 381 16.33 1.01 -34.70
C LYS A 381 15.50 0.92 -33.42
N PRO A 382 16.10 1.08 -32.22
CA PRO A 382 15.34 1.11 -30.98
C PRO A 382 14.22 2.14 -30.98
N ALA A 383 13.08 1.74 -30.43
CA ALA A 383 11.93 2.58 -30.22
C ALA A 383 11.51 2.57 -28.74
N ALA A 384 10.78 3.60 -28.36
CA ALA A 384 10.18 3.76 -27.06
C ALA A 384 8.71 4.14 -27.23
N ALA A 385 7.86 3.70 -26.33
CA ALA A 385 6.52 4.22 -26.21
C ALA A 385 6.42 5.14 -25.01
N ARG A 386 5.61 6.19 -25.12
CA ARG A 386 5.23 7.04 -24.01
C ARG A 386 3.71 7.08 -23.92
N ILE A 387 3.18 6.67 -22.79
CA ILE A 387 1.76 6.80 -22.45
C ILE A 387 1.65 7.94 -21.45
N HIS A 388 0.76 8.88 -21.74
CA HIS A 388 0.32 9.87 -20.77
C HIS A 388 -1.02 9.40 -20.23
N PHE A 389 -1.08 9.25 -18.92
CA PHE A 389 -2.26 8.90 -18.15
C PHE A 389 -2.49 10.08 -17.21
N GLU A 390 -3.39 10.97 -17.59
CA GLU A 390 -3.60 12.27 -16.94
C GLU A 390 -5.02 12.32 -16.36
N TRP A 391 -5.13 12.77 -15.12
CA TRP A 391 -6.40 13.11 -14.48
C TRP A 391 -6.24 14.39 -13.65
N GLU A 392 -7.30 15.17 -13.60
CA GLU A 392 -7.37 16.47 -12.96
C GLU A 392 -8.00 16.38 -11.56
N GLU A 393 -7.86 17.47 -10.80
CA GLU A 393 -8.56 17.61 -9.52
C GLU A 393 -10.06 17.76 -9.78
N LEU A 394 -10.87 16.95 -9.10
CA LEU A 394 -12.33 17.08 -9.16
C LEU A 394 -12.76 18.35 -8.42
N GLU A 395 -13.36 19.31 -9.13
CA GLU A 395 -13.78 20.60 -8.56
C GLU A 395 -14.84 20.44 -7.46
N GLU A 396 -15.64 19.37 -7.53
CA GLU A 396 -16.77 19.12 -6.63
C GLU A 396 -16.39 18.38 -5.34
N ILE A 397 -15.21 17.74 -5.31
CA ILE A 397 -14.73 16.91 -4.18
C ILE A 397 -13.67 17.67 -3.39
N HIS A 398 -13.63 17.45 -2.06
CA HIS A 398 -12.59 18.05 -1.22
C HIS A 398 -11.18 17.57 -1.63
N PRO A 399 -10.16 18.45 -1.70
CA PRO A 399 -8.81 18.05 -2.15
C PRO A 399 -8.17 16.89 -1.37
N GLU A 400 -8.45 16.80 -0.06
CA GLU A 400 -7.93 15.72 0.80
C GLU A 400 -8.69 14.38 0.66
N TRP A 401 -9.80 14.36 -0.08
CA TRP A 401 -10.65 13.19 -0.31
C TRP A 401 -10.55 12.67 -1.74
N GLN A 402 -9.44 12.98 -2.41
CA GLN A 402 -9.15 12.56 -3.77
C GLN A 402 -7.88 11.74 -3.83
N VAL A 403 -7.83 10.82 -4.79
CA VAL A 403 -6.65 10.01 -5.09
C VAL A 403 -5.58 10.90 -5.72
N LEU A 404 -4.44 11.02 -5.03
CA LEU A 404 -3.28 11.77 -5.49
C LEU A 404 -2.25 10.92 -6.23
N ALA A 405 -2.29 9.60 -6.01
CA ALA A 405 -1.40 8.64 -6.66
C ALA A 405 -2.13 7.32 -6.91
N TYR A 406 -1.83 6.69 -8.04
CA TYR A 406 -2.56 5.54 -8.57
C TYR A 406 -1.57 4.47 -9.05
N ASP A 407 -1.72 3.25 -8.53
CA ASP A 407 -0.89 2.09 -8.90
C ASP A 407 -1.51 1.34 -10.07
N LEU A 408 -0.78 1.31 -11.20
CA LEU A 408 -1.25 0.72 -12.44
C LEU A 408 -0.21 -0.21 -13.09
N LYS A 409 -0.73 -1.05 -13.99
CA LYS A 409 0.01 -1.84 -14.98
C LYS A 409 -0.27 -1.28 -16.36
N ALA A 410 0.76 -1.21 -17.19
CA ALA A 410 0.61 -0.84 -18.59
C ALA A 410 1.37 -1.82 -19.49
N GLU A 411 0.72 -2.26 -20.56
CA GLU A 411 1.31 -3.09 -21.61
C GLU A 411 0.96 -2.49 -22.98
N ILE A 412 1.82 -2.72 -23.99
CA ILE A 412 1.51 -2.35 -25.37
C ILE A 412 1.55 -3.58 -26.26
N LEU A 413 0.41 -3.82 -26.91
CA LEU A 413 0.14 -4.96 -27.77
C LEU A 413 0.03 -4.54 -29.24
N ASP A 414 0.18 -5.50 -30.15
CA ASP A 414 -0.20 -5.33 -31.55
C ASP A 414 -1.66 -5.73 -31.81
N SER A 415 -2.13 -5.60 -33.05
CA SER A 415 -3.49 -6.00 -33.46
C SER A 415 -3.78 -7.50 -33.39
N ARG A 416 -2.80 -8.32 -32.97
CA ARG A 416 -2.89 -9.78 -32.79
C ARG A 416 -2.60 -10.16 -31.34
N ASP A 417 -2.66 -9.21 -30.42
CA ASP A 417 -2.42 -9.37 -28.99
C ASP A 417 -1.00 -9.87 -28.64
N ASN A 418 -0.01 -9.60 -29.51
CA ASN A 418 1.40 -9.85 -29.16
C ASN A 418 1.97 -8.66 -28.40
N THR A 419 2.64 -8.92 -27.27
CA THR A 419 3.41 -7.91 -26.53
C THR A 419 4.50 -7.30 -27.40
N ILE A 420 4.41 -5.99 -27.62
CA ILE A 420 5.41 -5.19 -28.33
C ILE A 420 6.43 -4.67 -27.32
N PHE A 421 5.95 -3.95 -26.31
CA PHE A 421 6.76 -3.44 -25.20
C PHE A 421 6.44 -4.25 -23.94
N PRO A 422 7.43 -4.65 -23.14
CA PRO A 422 7.19 -5.38 -21.90
C PRO A 422 6.23 -4.64 -20.95
N GLU A 423 5.38 -5.38 -20.22
CA GLU A 423 4.55 -4.83 -19.15
C GLU A 423 5.41 -4.05 -18.15
N ILE A 424 4.91 -2.89 -17.74
CA ILE A 424 5.48 -2.11 -16.64
C ILE A 424 4.45 -1.91 -15.53
N ARG A 425 4.95 -1.79 -14.30
CA ARG A 425 4.20 -1.46 -13.09
C ARG A 425 4.69 -0.12 -12.58
N LYS A 426 3.78 0.81 -12.31
CA LYS A 426 4.17 2.16 -11.89
C LYS A 426 3.06 2.81 -11.05
N ASN A 427 3.51 3.47 -9.98
CA ASN A 427 2.73 4.47 -9.27
C ASN A 427 2.83 5.79 -10.06
N ILE A 428 1.69 6.31 -10.52
CA ILE A 428 1.59 7.61 -11.17
C ILE A 428 0.90 8.59 -10.23
N GLU A 429 1.29 9.86 -10.26
CA GLU A 429 0.69 10.92 -9.45
C GLU A 429 -0.29 11.74 -10.30
N ARG A 430 -1.23 12.42 -9.64
CA ARG A 430 -2.19 13.29 -10.31
C ARG A 430 -1.46 14.43 -11.03
N THR A 431 -2.03 14.91 -12.15
CA THR A 431 -1.32 15.82 -13.07
C THR A 431 -0.83 17.12 -12.41
N ASP A 432 -1.52 17.61 -11.39
CA ASP A 432 -1.16 18.81 -10.61
C ASP A 432 -0.02 18.59 -9.60
N GLN A 433 0.35 17.34 -9.29
CA GLN A 433 1.42 17.02 -8.34
C GLN A 433 2.82 17.14 -8.97
N TYR A 434 2.92 16.99 -10.29
CA TYR A 434 4.20 17.06 -10.98
C TYR A 434 4.76 18.49 -11.07
N THR A 435 6.05 18.62 -10.79
CA THR A 435 6.80 19.87 -11.03
C THR A 435 7.22 19.99 -12.49
N ASP A 436 7.62 21.19 -12.92
CA ASP A 436 8.20 21.39 -14.27
C ASP A 436 9.45 20.53 -14.49
N GLU A 437 10.21 20.25 -13.43
CA GLU A 437 11.38 19.40 -13.49
C GLU A 437 11.01 17.93 -13.73
N ASP A 438 9.93 17.45 -13.10
CA ASP A 438 9.40 16.10 -13.33
C ASP A 438 8.93 15.93 -14.77
N ARG A 439 8.18 16.92 -15.29
CA ARG A 439 7.76 16.96 -16.70
C ARG A 439 8.96 17.04 -17.65
N ARG A 440 10.02 17.78 -17.29
CA ARG A 440 11.28 17.83 -18.09
C ARG A 440 11.94 16.47 -18.19
N LEU A 441 11.92 15.71 -17.09
CA LEU A 441 12.49 14.37 -17.00
C LEU A 441 11.58 13.28 -17.57
N GLY A 442 10.30 13.59 -17.82
CA GLY A 442 9.29 12.64 -18.29
C GLY A 442 8.79 11.69 -17.21
N ILE A 443 8.89 12.09 -15.93
CA ILE A 443 8.45 11.30 -14.77
C ILE A 443 6.93 11.18 -14.74
N ASP A 444 6.24 12.20 -15.23
CA ASP A 444 4.79 12.35 -15.42
C ASP A 444 4.18 11.39 -16.47
N THR A 445 5.01 10.54 -17.09
CA THR A 445 4.57 9.62 -18.14
C THR A 445 5.09 8.21 -17.92
N LEU A 446 4.40 7.25 -18.55
CA LEU A 446 4.80 5.86 -18.61
C LEU A 446 5.68 5.68 -19.85
N ASN A 447 6.99 5.55 -19.67
CA ASN A 447 7.93 5.33 -20.77
C ASN A 447 8.32 3.85 -20.84
N LEU A 448 7.98 3.19 -21.94
CA LEU A 448 8.27 1.78 -22.19
C LEU A 448 9.39 1.66 -23.23
N PHE A 449 10.31 0.73 -22.98
CA PHE A 449 11.59 0.57 -23.69
C PHE A 449 11.79 -0.89 -24.14
N ASP A 450 13.01 -1.23 -24.56
CA ASP A 450 13.42 -2.60 -24.91
C ASP A 450 12.72 -3.22 -26.13
N TRP A 451 12.24 -2.39 -27.06
CA TRP A 451 11.70 -2.86 -28.33
C TRP A 451 12.39 -2.22 -29.54
N SER A 452 12.53 -3.01 -30.61
CA SER A 452 12.97 -2.55 -31.93
C SER A 452 12.15 -3.26 -33.00
N PRO A 453 11.57 -2.53 -33.96
CA PRO A 453 10.86 -3.15 -35.06
C PRO A 453 11.79 -4.03 -35.89
N SER A 454 11.28 -5.16 -36.37
CA SER A 454 12.02 -6.06 -37.26
C SER A 454 11.12 -6.54 -38.40
N ARG A 455 11.68 -7.16 -39.44
CA ARG A 455 10.87 -7.68 -40.56
C ARG A 455 9.87 -8.77 -40.16
N GLY A 456 10.04 -9.40 -39.00
CA GLY A 456 9.11 -10.38 -38.46
C GLY A 456 8.22 -9.83 -37.34
N ASN A 457 8.43 -8.58 -36.94
CA ASN A 457 7.70 -7.88 -35.88
C ASN A 457 7.61 -6.40 -36.25
N ASP A 458 6.72 -6.09 -37.21
CA ASP A 458 6.46 -4.76 -37.78
C ASP A 458 4.99 -4.30 -37.60
N PRO A 459 4.49 -4.24 -36.35
CA PRO A 459 3.11 -3.89 -36.05
C PRO A 459 2.75 -2.50 -36.59
N ARG A 460 1.61 -2.42 -37.28
CA ARG A 460 1.07 -1.14 -37.81
C ARG A 460 0.14 -0.45 -36.83
N VAL A 461 -0.36 -1.19 -35.84
CA VAL A 461 -1.25 -0.70 -34.79
C VAL A 461 -0.66 -1.13 -33.47
N PHE A 462 -0.50 -0.17 -32.57
CA PHE A 462 -0.06 -0.34 -31.19
C PHE A 462 -1.27 -0.06 -30.31
N ARG A 463 -1.59 -0.96 -29.39
CA ARG A 463 -2.69 -0.81 -28.43
C ARG A 463 -2.10 -0.81 -27.04
N ALA A 464 -2.16 0.33 -26.34
CA ALA A 464 -1.79 0.37 -24.93
C ALA A 464 -2.99 -0.02 -24.09
N GLU A 465 -2.80 -0.96 -23.17
CA GLU A 465 -3.79 -1.39 -22.19
C GLU A 465 -3.28 -1.02 -20.80
N ILE A 466 -4.08 -0.26 -20.06
CA ILE A 466 -3.77 0.21 -18.71
C ILE A 466 -4.78 -0.41 -17.75
N ARG A 467 -4.29 -1.04 -16.69
CA ARG A 467 -5.12 -1.69 -15.66
C ARG A 467 -4.67 -1.28 -14.26
N PRO A 468 -5.54 -1.24 -13.25
CA PRO A 468 -5.11 -1.17 -11.85
C PRO A 468 -4.20 -2.36 -11.49
N GLU A 469 -3.18 -2.15 -10.66
CA GLU A 469 -2.25 -3.24 -10.26
C GLU A 469 -2.89 -4.25 -9.29
N ASP A 470 -3.83 -3.81 -8.46
CA ASP A 470 -4.45 -4.59 -7.41
C ASP A 470 -5.84 -4.02 -7.11
N HIS A 471 -6.81 -4.30 -7.98
CA HIS A 471 -8.18 -3.78 -7.84
C HIS A 471 -9.02 -4.58 -6.86
N TYR A 472 -10.14 -3.99 -6.45
CA TYR A 472 -11.13 -4.66 -5.62
C TYR A 472 -12.53 -4.54 -6.23
N PRO A 473 -13.34 -5.61 -6.27
CA PRO A 473 -13.03 -6.99 -5.84
C PRO A 473 -11.98 -7.71 -6.71
N GLU A 474 -11.21 -8.65 -6.14
CA GLU A 474 -10.08 -9.29 -6.84
C GLU A 474 -10.51 -10.30 -7.93
N ASP A 475 -11.74 -10.79 -7.85
CA ASP A 475 -12.34 -11.81 -8.71
C ASP A 475 -13.07 -11.24 -9.93
N VAL A 476 -13.27 -9.92 -9.97
CA VAL A 476 -13.86 -9.21 -11.10
C VAL A 476 -12.78 -8.93 -12.14
N GLU A 477 -13.04 -9.20 -13.41
CA GLU A 477 -12.16 -8.78 -14.51
C GLU A 477 -12.44 -7.31 -14.83
N VAL A 478 -11.43 -6.45 -14.68
CA VAL A 478 -11.54 -5.02 -15.00
C VAL A 478 -11.14 -4.79 -16.44
N ASP A 479 -12.05 -4.21 -17.22
CA ASP A 479 -11.77 -3.77 -18.56
C ASP A 479 -10.61 -2.76 -18.54
N PRO A 480 -9.56 -2.95 -19.34
CA PRO A 480 -8.45 -2.01 -19.39
C PRO A 480 -8.89 -0.69 -20.03
N GLU A 481 -8.24 0.38 -19.61
CA GLU A 481 -8.24 1.63 -20.38
C GLU A 481 -7.37 1.47 -21.62
N ILE A 482 -7.94 1.77 -22.79
CA ILE A 482 -7.32 1.47 -24.08
C ILE A 482 -7.04 2.74 -24.89
N VAL A 483 -5.80 2.86 -25.39
CA VAL A 483 -5.47 3.83 -26.45
C VAL A 483 -4.74 3.16 -27.60
N GLU A 484 -5.18 3.41 -28.82
CA GLU A 484 -4.56 2.87 -30.03
C GLU A 484 -3.75 3.91 -30.79
N LYS A 485 -2.68 3.44 -31.44
CA LYS A 485 -1.85 4.26 -32.33
C LYS A 485 -1.46 3.51 -33.59
N GLY A 486 -1.91 4.02 -34.73
CA GLY A 486 -1.41 3.64 -36.04
C GLY A 486 -0.02 4.23 -36.30
N MET A 487 0.87 3.42 -36.89
CA MET A 487 2.23 3.80 -37.25
C MET A 487 2.61 3.34 -38.66
N ASP A 488 3.28 4.23 -39.37
CA ASP A 488 3.93 3.91 -40.63
C ASP A 488 5.37 3.46 -40.45
N TYR A 489 5.88 2.82 -41.49
CA TYR A 489 7.28 2.43 -41.59
C TYR A 489 7.89 3.19 -42.76
N ALA A 490 9.16 3.56 -42.63
CA ALA A 490 9.87 4.25 -43.69
C ALA A 490 9.79 3.42 -44.99
N ALA A 491 9.28 4.01 -46.08
CA ALA A 491 9.14 3.35 -47.37
C ALA A 491 10.49 2.84 -47.92
N GLN A 492 11.57 3.52 -47.56
CA GLN A 492 12.95 3.10 -47.78
C GLN A 492 13.72 3.23 -46.46
N SER A 493 14.37 2.14 -46.02
CA SER A 493 15.25 2.15 -44.85
C SER A 493 16.71 2.08 -45.27
N VAL A 494 17.53 2.95 -44.68
CA VAL A 494 18.98 2.82 -44.72
C VAL A 494 19.39 2.00 -43.51
N ASP A 495 19.72 0.73 -43.75
CA ASP A 495 20.12 -0.20 -42.70
C ASP A 495 21.47 0.19 -42.07
N LEU A 496 22.36 0.81 -42.85
CA LEU A 496 23.68 1.22 -42.40
C LEU A 496 24.10 2.53 -43.08
N LEU A 497 24.30 3.57 -42.27
CA LEU A 497 25.00 4.78 -42.67
C LEU A 497 26.48 4.64 -42.31
N THR A 498 27.34 4.75 -43.30
CA THR A 498 28.79 4.68 -43.12
C THR A 498 29.42 6.06 -43.30
N PHE A 499 30.35 6.39 -42.40
CA PHE A 499 31.24 7.53 -42.61
C PHE A 499 32.70 7.13 -42.46
N ASP A 500 33.52 7.65 -43.35
CA ASP A 500 34.97 7.54 -43.26
C ASP A 500 35.50 8.84 -42.70
N TYR A 501 36.34 8.75 -41.67
CA TYR A 501 36.96 9.92 -41.08
C TYR A 501 38.48 9.91 -41.18
N TYR A 502 39.03 11.10 -41.36
CA TYR A 502 40.44 11.34 -41.64
C TYR A 502 40.99 12.47 -40.78
N ILE A 503 42.29 12.45 -40.55
CA ILE A 503 43.03 13.57 -39.96
C ILE A 503 43.81 14.29 -41.07
N ALA A 504 43.55 15.58 -41.23
CA ALA A 504 44.22 16.44 -42.20
C ALA A 504 45.50 17.05 -41.61
N ALA A 505 46.64 16.41 -41.83
CA ALA A 505 47.94 16.95 -41.44
C ALA A 505 48.33 18.12 -42.35
N HIS A 506 48.24 19.34 -41.82
CA HIS A 506 48.79 20.56 -42.41
C HIS A 506 49.05 21.57 -41.29
N SER A 507 49.62 22.74 -41.62
CA SER A 507 49.94 23.79 -40.64
C SER A 507 50.74 23.21 -39.46
N GLU A 508 50.27 23.37 -38.22
CA GLU A 508 50.90 22.83 -37.01
C GLU A 508 50.91 21.31 -36.92
N TRP A 509 50.12 20.60 -37.74
CA TRP A 509 50.12 19.13 -37.82
C TRP A 509 50.94 18.59 -39.00
N ARG A 510 51.56 19.45 -39.81
CA ARG A 510 52.23 19.06 -41.07
C ARG A 510 53.28 17.98 -40.85
N ASP A 511 54.15 18.18 -39.86
CA ASP A 511 55.32 17.32 -39.66
C ASP A 511 54.95 16.11 -38.78
N ASN A 512 54.08 16.31 -37.78
CA ASN A 512 53.43 15.25 -37.02
C ASN A 512 52.22 15.82 -36.25
N ILE A 513 51.15 15.05 -36.13
CA ILE A 513 50.08 15.35 -35.17
C ILE A 513 50.46 14.80 -33.79
N ASP A 514 50.22 15.57 -32.73
CA ASP A 514 50.43 15.07 -31.38
C ASP A 514 49.48 13.89 -31.06
N ILE A 515 49.97 12.91 -30.30
CA ILE A 515 49.20 11.70 -30.00
C ILE A 515 47.92 12.00 -29.19
N GLN A 516 47.94 13.03 -28.34
CA GLN A 516 46.73 13.44 -27.61
C GLN A 516 45.71 14.04 -28.57
N GLN A 517 46.15 14.90 -29.50
CA GLN A 517 45.26 15.49 -30.51
C GLN A 517 44.65 14.44 -31.44
N SER A 518 45.45 13.46 -31.89
CA SER A 518 44.92 12.34 -32.67
C SER A 518 43.90 11.50 -31.89
N ARG A 519 44.17 11.21 -30.60
CA ARG A 519 43.20 10.52 -29.73
C ARG A 519 41.92 11.31 -29.54
N GLN A 520 42.00 12.63 -29.38
CA GLN A 520 40.84 13.51 -29.27
C GLN A 520 39.97 13.45 -30.53
N VAL A 521 40.58 13.43 -31.73
CA VAL A 521 39.82 13.25 -32.98
C VAL A 521 39.12 11.89 -33.02
N VAL A 522 39.82 10.81 -32.70
CA VAL A 522 39.23 9.47 -32.67
C VAL A 522 38.09 9.38 -31.66
N GLN A 523 38.26 9.97 -30.48
CA GLN A 523 37.24 10.02 -29.44
C GLN A 523 36.01 10.82 -29.90
N ALA A 524 36.21 12.00 -30.51
CA ALA A 524 35.12 12.80 -31.06
C ALA A 524 34.33 12.02 -32.11
N ALA A 525 35.03 11.38 -33.07
CA ALA A 525 34.38 10.58 -34.10
C ALA A 525 33.56 9.40 -33.53
N GLN A 526 34.03 8.78 -32.43
CA GLN A 526 33.29 7.72 -31.74
C GLN A 526 32.03 8.27 -31.05
N GLN A 527 32.13 9.41 -30.36
CA GLN A 527 31.00 10.09 -29.72
C GLN A 527 29.96 10.54 -30.74
N ASP A 528 30.40 11.15 -31.84
CA ASP A 528 29.54 11.58 -32.94
C ASP A 528 28.86 10.38 -33.63
N ARG A 529 29.57 9.26 -33.82
CA ARG A 529 28.96 8.02 -34.34
C ARG A 529 27.82 7.55 -33.45
N GLU A 530 28.04 7.49 -32.14
CA GLU A 530 27.03 7.04 -31.19
C GLU A 530 25.85 8.00 -31.16
N PHE A 531 26.11 9.29 -31.07
CA PHE A 531 25.08 10.32 -31.08
C PHE A 531 24.28 10.29 -32.38
N ALA A 532 24.94 10.25 -33.54
CA ALA A 532 24.29 10.12 -34.85
C ALA A 532 23.44 8.84 -34.93
N ASN A 533 23.91 7.73 -34.37
CA ASN A 533 23.14 6.50 -34.32
C ASN A 533 21.87 6.62 -33.46
N GLN A 534 21.87 7.47 -32.44
CA GLN A 534 20.68 7.77 -31.65
C GLN A 534 19.71 8.68 -32.43
N ILE A 535 20.21 9.76 -33.04
CA ILE A 535 19.35 10.84 -33.56
C ILE A 535 19.00 10.76 -35.05
N LEU A 536 19.74 9.98 -35.85
CA LEU A 536 19.46 9.85 -37.27
C LEU A 536 18.47 8.72 -37.54
N PRO A 537 17.61 8.86 -38.55
CA PRO A 537 16.58 7.88 -38.92
C PRO A 537 17.14 6.70 -39.73
N VAL A 538 18.22 6.12 -39.23
CA VAL A 538 18.90 4.97 -39.83
C VAL A 538 19.04 3.89 -38.76
N ALA A 539 19.07 2.63 -39.17
CA ALA A 539 19.14 1.53 -38.22
C ALA A 539 20.49 1.49 -37.50
N LYS A 540 21.57 1.80 -38.22
CA LYS A 540 22.93 1.80 -37.68
C LYS A 540 23.82 2.87 -38.31
N VAL A 541 24.70 3.46 -37.52
CA VAL A 541 25.81 4.32 -37.99
C VAL A 541 27.15 3.66 -37.70
N SER A 542 28.05 3.65 -38.69
CA SER A 542 29.42 3.13 -38.56
C SER A 542 30.45 4.14 -39.04
N GLY A 543 31.41 4.46 -38.18
CA GLY A 543 32.55 5.31 -38.49
C GLY A 543 33.83 4.49 -38.65
N ARG A 544 34.64 4.79 -39.67
CA ARG A 544 35.94 4.13 -39.88
C ARG A 544 37.06 5.15 -39.98
N PHE A 545 38.10 4.99 -39.16
CA PHE A 545 39.31 5.78 -39.34
C PHE A 545 40.05 5.29 -40.58
N ARG A 546 40.31 6.19 -41.52
CA ARG A 546 40.99 5.86 -42.78
C ARG A 546 42.42 6.37 -42.84
N GLY A 547 42.88 7.03 -41.78
CA GLY A 547 44.26 7.44 -41.59
C GLY A 547 44.43 8.96 -41.51
N THR A 548 45.68 9.34 -41.30
CA THR A 548 46.14 10.72 -41.39
C THR A 548 46.71 10.94 -42.79
N TYR A 549 46.33 12.03 -43.44
CA TYR A 549 46.89 12.41 -44.73
C TYR A 549 47.56 13.77 -44.60
N ASN A 550 48.70 13.95 -45.25
CA ASN A 550 49.30 15.28 -45.40
C ASN A 550 48.61 15.98 -46.58
N LEU A 551 47.92 17.09 -46.31
CA LEU A 551 47.15 17.81 -47.33
C LEU A 551 48.05 18.30 -48.47
N GLN A 552 49.25 18.78 -48.14
CA GLN A 552 50.22 19.28 -49.10
C GLN A 552 50.74 18.14 -49.98
N ASP A 553 51.21 17.04 -49.38
CA ASP A 553 51.70 15.88 -50.13
C ASP A 553 50.62 15.31 -51.05
N THR A 554 49.39 15.21 -50.53
CA THR A 554 48.25 14.68 -51.28
C THR A 554 47.96 15.53 -52.53
N ILE A 555 47.93 16.85 -52.40
CA ILE A 555 47.73 17.78 -53.53
C ILE A 555 48.90 17.67 -54.52
N CYS A 556 50.12 17.49 -54.02
CA CYS A 556 51.31 17.30 -54.83
C CYS A 556 51.41 15.93 -55.51
N THR A 557 50.43 15.04 -55.32
CA THR A 557 50.30 13.80 -56.10
C THR A 557 49.23 13.87 -57.19
N ILE A 558 48.52 15.01 -57.32
CA ILE A 558 47.47 15.19 -58.34
C ILE A 558 48.12 15.57 -59.67
N PRO A 559 48.03 14.70 -60.72
CA PRO A 559 48.65 14.96 -62.01
C PRO A 559 48.18 16.29 -62.61
N GLY A 560 49.11 17.16 -63.00
CA GLY A 560 48.82 18.44 -63.65
C GLY A 560 48.59 19.64 -62.71
N VAL A 561 48.53 19.43 -61.38
CA VAL A 561 48.43 20.50 -60.37
C VAL A 561 49.79 20.78 -59.70
N GLU A 562 50.70 19.81 -59.76
CA GLU A 562 52.05 19.85 -59.18
C GLU A 562 52.87 21.10 -59.55
N TRP A 563 52.80 21.57 -60.81
CA TRP A 563 53.56 22.74 -61.24
C TRP A 563 52.97 24.08 -60.75
N VAL A 564 51.67 24.10 -60.43
CA VAL A 564 50.96 25.31 -59.94
C VAL A 564 51.11 25.45 -58.43
N VAL A 565 51.08 24.32 -57.70
CA VAL A 565 50.98 24.31 -56.24
C VAL A 565 52.28 23.82 -55.60
N CYS A 566 53.07 22.97 -56.24
CA CYS A 566 54.17 22.24 -55.58
C CYS A 566 55.58 22.56 -56.09
N GLN A 567 55.73 23.24 -57.24
CA GLN A 567 57.03 23.75 -57.69
C GLN A 567 57.26 25.18 -57.16
N GLU A 568 58.15 25.28 -56.17
CA GLU A 568 58.74 26.50 -55.57
C GLU A 568 57.79 27.57 -54.95
N GLY A 569 56.51 27.57 -55.32
CA GLY A 569 55.52 28.57 -54.91
C GLY A 569 54.95 28.39 -53.51
N PHE A 570 54.58 27.18 -53.08
CA PHE A 570 54.00 26.92 -51.73
C PHE A 570 55.00 26.35 -50.71
N ILE A 571 56.14 25.78 -51.13
CA ILE A 571 57.13 25.19 -50.21
C ILE A 571 57.74 26.27 -49.29
N SER A 572 57.75 27.52 -49.72
CA SER A 572 58.24 28.68 -48.94
C SER A 572 57.21 29.25 -47.95
N TRP A 573 56.05 28.60 -47.75
CA TRP A 573 54.98 29.14 -46.91
C TRP A 573 55.03 28.49 -45.53
N ASP A 574 55.46 29.25 -44.53
CA ASP A 574 55.52 28.80 -43.12
C ASP A 574 54.13 28.40 -42.57
N ASN A 575 53.04 28.82 -43.23
CA ASN A 575 51.67 28.41 -42.93
C ASN A 575 50.79 28.40 -44.21
N PRO A 576 50.74 27.28 -44.95
CA PRO A 576 50.01 27.19 -46.21
C PRO A 576 48.51 27.40 -46.09
N ALA A 577 47.90 26.97 -44.98
CA ALA A 577 46.46 27.16 -44.73
C ALA A 577 46.12 28.64 -44.51
N ASN A 578 46.92 29.35 -43.72
CA ASN A 578 46.73 30.78 -43.46
C ASN A 578 46.92 31.62 -44.74
N ARG A 579 47.90 31.28 -45.60
CA ARG A 579 48.07 31.96 -46.90
C ARG A 579 47.00 31.60 -47.94
N ALA A 580 46.57 30.33 -47.99
CA ALA A 580 45.46 29.93 -48.86
C ALA A 580 44.12 30.57 -48.45
N ALA A 581 43.89 30.76 -47.15
CA ALA A 581 42.80 31.57 -46.62
C ALA A 581 42.95 33.05 -47.01
N ASN A 582 44.15 33.63 -46.89
CA ASN A 582 44.42 35.03 -47.29
C ASN A 582 44.31 35.28 -48.82
N LEU A 583 44.50 34.24 -49.65
CA LEU A 583 44.38 34.32 -51.10
C LEU A 583 42.98 33.92 -51.63
N ASN A 584 42.05 33.59 -50.73
CA ASN A 584 40.71 33.08 -51.05
C ASN A 584 40.72 31.83 -51.97
N LYS A 585 41.79 31.01 -51.87
CA LYS A 585 42.00 29.78 -52.66
C LYS A 585 41.86 28.50 -51.84
N TRP A 586 41.56 28.63 -50.54
CA TRP A 586 41.31 27.50 -49.65
C TRP A 586 40.22 26.58 -50.19
N ASP A 587 39.20 27.16 -50.81
CA ASP A 587 38.07 26.40 -51.35
C ASP A 587 38.49 25.44 -52.46
N THR A 588 39.36 25.89 -53.36
CA THR A 588 39.91 25.08 -54.46
C THR A 588 40.79 23.94 -53.95
N LEU A 589 41.62 24.19 -52.93
CA LEU A 589 42.54 23.18 -52.38
C LEU A 589 41.77 22.07 -51.65
N VAL A 590 40.78 22.44 -50.85
CA VAL A 590 39.91 21.50 -50.17
C VAL A 590 39.03 20.72 -51.18
N ARG A 591 38.61 21.34 -52.29
CA ARG A 591 37.86 20.64 -53.34
C ARG A 591 38.71 19.57 -54.04
N LEU A 592 39.93 19.90 -54.46
CA LEU A 592 40.85 18.92 -55.05
C LEU A 592 41.18 17.76 -54.09
N PHE A 593 41.32 18.10 -52.81
CA PHE A 593 41.48 17.09 -51.76
C PHE A 593 40.24 16.20 -51.63
N HIS A 594 39.05 16.81 -51.62
CA HIS A 594 37.78 16.12 -51.54
C HIS A 594 37.64 15.11 -52.69
N GLU A 595 37.87 15.54 -53.93
CA GLU A 595 37.84 14.68 -55.13
C GLU A 595 38.77 13.46 -54.96
N HIS A 596 39.99 13.69 -54.45
CA HIS A 596 40.97 12.61 -54.26
C HIS A 596 40.59 11.62 -53.16
N VAL A 597 40.01 12.08 -52.05
CA VAL A 597 39.58 11.20 -50.95
C VAL A 597 38.25 10.51 -51.25
N ALA A 598 37.32 11.21 -51.87
CA ALA A 598 36.06 10.65 -52.35
C ALA A 598 36.28 9.50 -53.34
N ALA A 599 37.30 9.61 -54.20
CA ALA A 599 37.67 8.54 -55.13
C ALA A 599 38.15 7.24 -54.45
N ARG A 600 38.56 7.28 -53.18
CA ARG A 600 39.18 6.15 -52.45
C ARG A 600 38.34 5.58 -51.30
N SER A 601 37.27 6.26 -50.95
CA SER A 601 36.32 5.80 -49.93
C SER A 601 35.18 5.04 -50.60
N ASN A 602 34.46 4.22 -49.84
CA ASN A 602 33.14 3.70 -50.19
C ASN A 602 32.07 4.08 -49.17
N ALA A 603 32.38 5.00 -48.26
CA ALA A 603 31.45 5.51 -47.26
C ALA A 603 30.44 6.49 -47.85
N ASP A 604 29.31 6.67 -47.17
CA ASP A 604 28.25 7.60 -47.57
C ASP A 604 28.65 9.06 -47.28
N ILE A 605 29.32 9.29 -46.14
CA ILE A 605 29.80 10.62 -45.71
C ILE A 605 31.30 10.58 -45.45
N LEU A 606 32.00 11.64 -45.84
CA LEU A 606 33.41 11.84 -45.48
C LEU A 606 33.53 12.89 -44.39
N VAL A 607 34.36 12.62 -43.38
CA VAL A 607 34.64 13.58 -42.31
C VAL A 607 36.15 13.84 -42.27
N SER A 608 36.55 15.10 -42.32
CA SER A 608 37.95 15.49 -42.20
C SER A 608 38.14 16.41 -41.01
N TYR A 609 39.02 16.01 -40.11
CA TYR A 609 39.39 16.81 -38.94
C TYR A 609 40.68 17.57 -39.23
N HIS A 610 40.66 18.87 -38.94
CA HIS A 610 41.70 19.83 -39.29
C HIS A 610 42.32 20.48 -38.03
N PRO A 611 43.55 21.03 -38.16
CA PRO A 611 44.25 21.68 -37.06
C PRO A 611 43.48 22.90 -36.51
N PRO A 612 43.68 23.29 -35.24
CA PRO A 612 43.04 24.45 -34.63
C PRO A 612 43.25 25.76 -35.40
N SER A 613 44.39 25.93 -36.08
CA SER A 613 44.70 27.13 -36.86
C SER A 613 43.73 27.40 -38.02
N LEU A 614 42.94 26.40 -38.44
CA LEU A 614 41.87 26.59 -39.41
C LEU A 614 40.75 27.51 -38.88
N GLY A 615 40.55 27.54 -37.56
CA GLY A 615 39.45 28.26 -36.92
C GLY A 615 38.06 27.70 -37.28
N GLY A 616 37.01 28.28 -36.70
CA GLY A 616 35.61 27.89 -36.94
C GLY A 616 35.13 26.69 -36.10
N ALA A 617 33.81 26.43 -36.14
CA ALA A 617 33.14 25.34 -35.41
C ALA A 617 32.83 24.11 -36.28
N GLY A 618 33.36 24.07 -37.51
CA GLY A 618 33.00 23.08 -38.53
C GLY A 618 32.21 23.69 -39.69
N THR A 619 32.35 23.10 -40.87
CA THR A 619 31.59 23.45 -42.08
C THR A 619 31.32 22.18 -42.89
N THR A 620 30.07 21.86 -43.19
CA THR A 620 29.74 20.91 -44.27
C THR A 620 30.01 21.54 -45.63
N ARG A 621 30.74 20.82 -46.47
CA ARG A 621 30.82 21.06 -47.91
C ARG A 621 30.05 19.94 -48.58
N ALA A 622 28.75 20.12 -48.63
CA ALA A 622 27.90 19.34 -49.51
C ALA A 622 27.91 20.03 -50.89
N PRO A 623 27.80 19.28 -52.00
CA PRO A 623 27.55 19.85 -53.33
C PRO A 623 26.18 20.56 -53.44
N PHE A 624 25.43 20.62 -52.34
CA PHE A 624 24.04 20.99 -52.25
C PHE A 624 23.88 22.44 -51.80
N GLU A 625 23.32 23.29 -52.66
CA GLU A 625 22.66 24.51 -52.21
C GLU A 625 21.29 24.13 -51.64
N GLN A 626 20.97 24.58 -50.42
CA GLN A 626 19.66 24.31 -49.81
C GLN A 626 18.54 24.83 -50.72
N PRO A 627 17.54 24.02 -51.11
CA PRO A 627 16.44 24.47 -51.93
C PRO A 627 15.70 25.61 -51.24
N GLU A 628 15.24 26.57 -52.02
CA GLU A 628 14.50 27.73 -51.50
C GLU A 628 13.26 27.31 -50.70
N SER A 629 12.66 26.17 -51.06
CA SER A 629 11.51 25.56 -50.37
C SER A 629 11.77 25.22 -48.88
N LEU A 630 13.04 25.01 -48.51
CA LEU A 630 13.48 24.66 -47.16
C LEU A 630 14.07 25.86 -46.38
N ARG A 631 14.26 27.02 -47.03
CA ARG A 631 14.74 28.25 -46.39
C ARG A 631 13.53 29.07 -45.93
N ARG A 632 13.32 29.25 -44.62
CA ARG A 632 12.22 30.08 -44.10
C ARG A 632 12.72 31.19 -43.18
N SER A 633 12.19 32.39 -43.37
CA SER A 633 12.52 33.56 -42.54
C SER A 633 11.89 33.45 -41.15
N GLY A 634 12.49 34.11 -40.16
CA GLY A 634 12.28 33.87 -38.72
C GLY A 634 10.87 34.06 -38.15
N ASP A 635 9.91 34.56 -38.94
CA ASP A 635 8.56 34.93 -38.51
C ASP A 635 7.44 34.07 -39.14
N GLU A 636 7.74 33.14 -40.05
CA GLU A 636 6.70 32.34 -40.72
C GLU A 636 6.17 31.20 -39.81
N PRO A 637 4.84 31.01 -39.71
CA PRO A 637 4.25 29.94 -38.92
C PRO A 637 4.66 28.55 -39.45
N TYR A 638 4.93 27.66 -38.50
CA TYR A 638 5.37 26.29 -38.76
C TYR A 638 4.29 25.50 -39.52
N TRP A 639 4.54 25.13 -40.78
CA TRP A 639 3.62 24.29 -41.55
C TRP A 639 4.36 23.25 -42.39
N PHE A 640 3.89 22.00 -42.28
CA PHE A 640 4.48 20.78 -42.83
C PHE A 640 4.11 20.64 -44.33
N GLY A 641 5.04 20.94 -45.24
CA GLY A 641 4.88 20.72 -46.68
C GLY A 641 5.45 19.38 -47.13
N GLU A 642 5.12 18.95 -48.35
CA GLU A 642 5.66 17.73 -48.98
C GLU A 642 7.20 17.81 -49.15
N PRO A 643 7.92 16.68 -49.06
CA PRO A 643 9.36 16.65 -49.31
C PRO A 643 9.67 17.14 -50.73
N ASP A 644 10.68 17.99 -50.85
CA ASP A 644 11.07 18.58 -52.14
C ASP A 644 11.49 17.47 -53.12
N PRO A 645 10.81 17.32 -54.27
CA PRO A 645 11.12 16.30 -55.27
C PRO A 645 12.58 16.39 -55.79
N GLU A 646 13.17 17.59 -55.83
CA GLU A 646 14.56 17.78 -56.24
C GLU A 646 15.53 17.12 -55.25
N LEU A 647 15.19 17.08 -53.95
CA LEU A 647 16.01 16.44 -52.92
C LEU A 647 16.12 14.92 -53.14
N LEU A 648 15.03 14.28 -53.61
CA LEU A 648 14.95 12.85 -53.85
C LEU A 648 15.69 12.44 -55.13
N ASP A 649 15.53 13.20 -56.22
CA ASP A 649 16.20 12.92 -57.49
C ASP A 649 17.73 13.13 -57.41
N MET A 650 18.21 14.06 -56.56
CA MET A 650 19.63 14.36 -56.41
C MET A 650 20.41 13.39 -55.51
N LEU A 651 19.79 12.74 -54.53
CA LEU A 651 20.43 11.65 -53.76
C LEU A 651 20.81 10.45 -54.64
N HIS A 652 20.26 10.37 -55.85
CA HIS A 652 20.45 9.27 -56.80
C HIS A 652 21.34 9.60 -58.01
N ALA A 653 21.67 10.88 -58.26
CA ALA A 653 22.43 11.29 -59.43
C ALA A 653 23.95 11.35 -59.15
N ASP A 654 24.69 10.42 -59.76
CA ASP A 654 26.15 10.44 -59.92
C ASP A 654 26.99 10.47 -58.60
N ARG A 655 27.56 9.30 -58.25
CA ARG A 655 28.46 9.10 -57.10
C ARG A 655 29.82 9.82 -57.18
N THR A 656 30.03 10.76 -58.11
CA THR A 656 31.29 11.50 -58.26
C THR A 656 31.47 12.64 -57.26
N ASP A 657 30.39 13.14 -56.63
CA ASP A 657 30.44 14.18 -55.59
C ASP A 657 29.88 13.70 -54.25
N ARG A 658 30.75 13.16 -53.38
CA ARG A 658 30.33 12.77 -52.01
C ARG A 658 30.17 13.99 -51.13
N SER A 659 29.35 13.89 -50.09
CA SER A 659 29.29 14.95 -49.09
C SER A 659 30.49 14.86 -48.15
N MET A 660 31.19 15.98 -47.97
CA MET A 660 32.34 16.08 -47.09
C MET A 660 32.09 17.07 -45.96
N VAL A 661 32.27 16.61 -44.73
CA VAL A 661 32.18 17.39 -43.50
C VAL A 661 33.60 17.78 -43.05
N ILE A 662 33.84 19.07 -42.86
CA ILE A 662 35.15 19.61 -42.46
C ILE A 662 35.05 20.15 -41.03
N MET A 663 35.77 19.54 -40.10
CA MET A 663 35.77 19.92 -38.70
C MET A 663 37.09 20.52 -38.28
N SER A 664 37.08 21.72 -37.69
CA SER A 664 38.24 22.24 -36.97
C SER A 664 38.29 21.67 -35.55
N THR A 665 39.50 21.43 -35.05
CA THR A 665 39.74 21.02 -33.66
C THR A 665 39.99 22.20 -32.72
N ALA A 666 39.62 23.42 -33.12
CA ALA A 666 39.75 24.61 -32.29
C ALA A 666 38.95 24.50 -30.99
N ALA A 667 39.54 24.99 -29.89
CA ALA A 667 38.85 25.13 -28.61
C ALA A 667 38.03 26.43 -28.58
N PRO A 668 36.78 26.41 -28.07
CA PRO A 668 36.02 27.63 -27.81
C PRO A 668 36.77 28.57 -26.86
N LYS A 669 36.55 29.89 -26.99
CA LYS A 669 37.12 30.88 -26.06
C LYS A 669 36.79 30.49 -24.61
N ASN A 670 37.82 30.42 -23.76
CA ASN A 670 37.73 30.05 -22.33
C ASN A 670 37.44 28.55 -22.03
N ARG A 671 37.65 27.64 -22.98
CA ARG A 671 37.57 26.18 -22.75
C ARG A 671 38.92 25.51 -22.97
N ILE A 672 39.17 24.45 -22.19
CA ILE A 672 40.42 23.66 -22.25
C ILE A 672 40.34 22.58 -23.35
N PHE A 673 39.13 22.15 -23.72
CA PHE A 673 38.90 21.08 -24.69
C PHE A 673 38.43 21.62 -26.06
N PRO A 674 38.83 20.97 -27.18
CA PRO A 674 38.27 21.20 -28.51
C PRO A 674 36.75 21.13 -28.54
N GLY A 675 36.11 21.96 -29.38
CA GLY A 675 34.65 21.97 -29.52
C GLY A 675 34.06 20.62 -29.95
N ILE A 676 34.79 19.87 -30.78
CA ILE A 676 34.42 18.53 -31.27
C ILE A 676 34.28 17.46 -30.18
N LEU A 677 34.80 17.70 -28.96
CA LEU A 677 34.62 16.80 -27.81
C LEU A 677 33.48 17.23 -26.89
N LEU A 678 33.01 18.47 -27.05
CA LEU A 678 32.03 19.07 -26.16
C LEU A 678 30.62 19.03 -26.78
N TYR A 679 30.54 19.03 -28.10
CA TYR A 679 29.29 19.08 -28.85
C TYR A 679 29.33 18.06 -30.00
N PRO A 680 28.17 17.46 -30.36
CA PRO A 680 28.08 16.50 -31.45
C PRO A 680 28.08 17.20 -32.83
N LEU A 681 29.16 17.91 -33.13
CA LEU A 681 29.26 18.80 -34.29
C LEU A 681 29.20 18.01 -35.60
N VAL A 682 29.79 16.82 -35.69
CA VAL A 682 29.72 16.04 -36.93
C VAL A 682 28.32 15.51 -37.15
N ALA A 683 27.64 15.06 -36.10
CA ALA A 683 26.26 14.59 -36.23
C ALA A 683 25.28 15.71 -36.63
N HIS A 684 25.51 16.95 -36.14
CA HIS A 684 24.81 18.14 -36.61
C HIS A 684 24.99 18.33 -38.12
N GLU A 685 26.22 18.21 -38.59
CA GLU A 685 26.61 18.42 -39.98
C GLU A 685 26.12 17.29 -40.90
N PHE A 686 25.92 16.07 -40.38
CA PHE A 686 25.19 15.02 -41.10
C PHE A 686 23.76 15.45 -41.41
N GLY A 687 23.12 16.24 -40.53
CA GLY A 687 21.81 16.84 -40.81
C GLY A 687 21.82 17.66 -42.10
N HIS A 688 22.86 18.46 -42.31
CA HIS A 688 23.01 19.25 -43.54
C HIS A 688 23.28 18.40 -44.78
N VAL A 689 23.98 17.27 -44.64
CA VAL A 689 24.13 16.29 -45.73
C VAL A 689 22.78 15.74 -46.17
N PHE A 690 21.84 15.57 -45.24
CA PHE A 690 20.46 15.15 -45.54
C PHE A 690 19.52 16.33 -45.82
N GLY A 691 20.07 17.52 -46.11
CA GLY A 691 19.29 18.70 -46.50
C GLY A 691 18.53 19.39 -45.37
N LEU A 692 18.80 19.06 -44.09
CA LEU A 692 18.16 19.75 -42.97
C LEU A 692 18.72 21.18 -42.82
N PRO A 693 17.87 22.23 -42.84
CA PRO A 693 18.31 23.60 -42.65
C PRO A 693 18.49 23.92 -41.16
N HIS A 694 19.19 25.02 -40.85
CA HIS A 694 18.99 25.67 -39.55
C HIS A 694 17.59 26.27 -39.51
N THR A 695 16.89 26.09 -38.40
CA THR A 695 15.59 26.72 -38.19
C THR A 695 15.63 27.51 -36.88
N PRO A 696 15.54 28.85 -36.92
CA PRO A 696 15.33 29.69 -38.11
C PRO A 696 16.55 29.72 -39.05
N TYR A 697 16.29 29.93 -40.34
CA TYR A 697 17.33 30.07 -41.36
C TYR A 697 18.04 31.43 -41.21
N ALA A 698 19.36 31.45 -41.46
CA ALA A 698 20.16 32.68 -41.43
C ALA A 698 20.92 32.85 -42.75
N GLU A 699 20.70 33.99 -43.42
CA GLU A 699 21.34 34.34 -44.71
C GLU A 699 22.85 34.62 -44.58
N GLY A 700 23.33 34.90 -43.35
CA GLY A 700 24.75 35.18 -43.11
C GLY A 700 25.07 35.46 -41.65
N ALA A 701 26.34 35.73 -41.35
CA ALA A 701 26.82 35.90 -39.98
C ALA A 701 26.21 37.10 -39.23
N GLN A 702 25.72 38.12 -39.95
CA GLN A 702 25.00 39.24 -39.34
C GLN A 702 23.56 38.84 -38.99
N HIS A 703 22.80 38.31 -39.95
CA HIS A 703 21.44 37.81 -39.72
C HIS A 703 21.41 36.72 -38.64
N LYS A 704 22.42 35.83 -38.61
CA LYS A 704 22.60 34.86 -37.53
C LYS A 704 22.75 35.52 -36.16
N ARG A 705 23.49 36.63 -36.06
CA ARG A 705 23.61 37.38 -34.79
C ARG A 705 22.30 38.03 -34.39
N GLU A 706 21.55 38.57 -35.34
CA GLU A 706 20.23 39.19 -35.12
C GLU A 706 19.21 38.14 -34.67
N ILE A 707 19.17 36.97 -35.31
CA ILE A 707 18.40 35.79 -34.89
C ILE A 707 18.82 35.36 -33.49
N CYS A 708 20.10 35.17 -33.23
CA CYS A 708 20.57 34.73 -31.92
C CYS A 708 20.24 35.74 -30.81
N GLN A 709 20.20 37.04 -31.11
CA GLN A 709 19.82 38.09 -30.16
C GLN A 709 18.30 38.16 -29.94
N SER A 710 17.52 38.09 -31.02
CA SER A 710 16.04 38.18 -30.97
C SER A 710 15.37 36.91 -30.46
N GLN A 711 15.99 35.76 -30.70
CA GLN A 711 15.45 34.44 -30.35
C GLN A 711 16.20 33.77 -29.20
N PHE A 712 17.11 34.50 -28.51
CA PHE A 712 17.78 34.01 -27.31
C PHE A 712 16.75 33.54 -26.28
N GLN A 713 16.88 32.30 -25.79
CA GLN A 713 15.95 31.66 -24.85
C GLN A 713 14.51 31.47 -25.34
N THR A 714 14.23 31.69 -26.63
CA THR A 714 12.92 31.33 -27.18
C THR A 714 12.85 29.85 -27.50
N VAL A 715 11.75 29.22 -27.09
CA VAL A 715 11.45 27.81 -27.35
C VAL A 715 10.88 27.68 -28.77
N ALA A 716 11.35 26.69 -29.55
CA ALA A 716 10.68 26.32 -30.80
C ALA A 716 9.46 25.45 -30.48
N PRO A 717 8.23 25.83 -30.83
CA PRO A 717 7.05 25.03 -30.52
C PRO A 717 7.03 23.71 -31.31
N GLY A 718 6.42 22.68 -30.73
CA GLY A 718 6.14 21.41 -31.42
C GLY A 718 7.30 20.42 -31.49
N ILE A 719 8.40 20.65 -30.77
CA ILE A 719 9.46 19.65 -30.64
C ILE A 719 9.03 18.64 -29.58
N ASP A 720 8.80 17.40 -29.98
CA ASP A 720 8.55 16.30 -29.06
C ASP A 720 9.27 15.05 -29.57
N GLY A 721 10.21 14.56 -28.78
CA GLY A 721 11.15 13.53 -29.15
C GLY A 721 11.80 12.85 -27.96
N MET A 722 12.60 11.85 -28.27
CA MET A 722 13.36 11.10 -27.28
C MET A 722 14.71 10.71 -27.86
N ARG A 723 15.78 10.95 -27.11
CA ARG A 723 17.08 10.35 -27.42
C ARG A 723 17.12 8.99 -26.74
N ILE A 724 17.06 7.91 -27.51
CA ILE A 724 17.01 6.55 -26.97
C ILE A 724 18.44 5.99 -26.90
N ALA A 725 18.75 5.20 -25.88
CA ALA A 725 20.00 4.45 -25.77
C ALA A 725 20.15 3.47 -26.94
N LEU A 726 21.38 3.12 -27.32
CA LEU A 726 21.62 2.29 -28.51
C LEU A 726 21.14 0.85 -28.36
N ASP A 727 21.04 0.37 -27.14
CA ASP A 727 20.45 -0.92 -26.76
C ASP A 727 18.93 -0.84 -26.58
N GLY A 728 18.35 0.37 -26.58
CA GLY A 728 16.93 0.60 -26.39
C GLY A 728 16.45 0.59 -24.95
N SER A 729 17.34 0.47 -23.96
CA SER A 729 16.95 0.21 -22.56
C SER A 729 16.45 1.43 -21.78
N PHE A 730 16.71 2.64 -22.27
CA PHE A 730 16.21 3.88 -21.69
C PHE A 730 16.29 5.04 -22.70
N GLY A 731 15.74 6.19 -22.32
CA GLY A 731 15.78 7.38 -23.16
C GLY A 731 15.67 8.69 -22.39
N TRP A 732 16.01 9.78 -23.06
CA TRP A 732 15.91 11.13 -22.52
C TRP A 732 14.90 11.93 -23.32
N GLN A 733 13.89 12.47 -22.64
CA GLN A 733 12.87 13.33 -23.22
C GLN A 733 13.47 14.60 -23.83
N LYS A 734 12.92 14.99 -24.98
CA LYS A 734 13.18 16.24 -25.69
C LYS A 734 11.84 16.88 -26.01
N SER A 735 11.40 17.79 -25.17
CA SER A 735 10.16 18.54 -25.36
C SER A 735 10.47 20.03 -25.49
N SER A 736 9.83 20.69 -26.44
CA SER A 736 9.78 22.15 -26.46
C SER A 736 9.00 22.69 -25.26
N GLU A 737 7.95 21.99 -24.86
CA GLU A 737 7.04 22.42 -23.80
C GLU A 737 7.66 22.21 -22.41
N HIS A 738 8.19 21.01 -22.17
CA HIS A 738 8.70 20.62 -20.85
C HIS A 738 10.23 20.65 -20.76
N GLY A 739 10.94 20.88 -21.88
CA GLY A 739 12.40 20.99 -21.91
C GLY A 739 13.14 19.68 -22.20
N ASN A 740 14.43 19.67 -21.85
CA ASN A 740 15.38 18.64 -22.27
C ASN A 740 15.86 17.82 -21.07
N ALA A 741 15.57 16.53 -20.99
CA ALA A 741 15.96 15.68 -19.85
C ALA A 741 17.49 15.60 -19.63
N GLN A 742 18.31 15.78 -20.67
CA GLN A 742 19.77 15.70 -20.57
C GLN A 742 20.43 16.94 -19.98
N THR A 743 19.79 18.11 -20.12
CA THR A 743 20.34 19.39 -19.68
C THR A 743 19.20 20.29 -19.23
N PRO A 744 19.31 20.98 -18.08
CA PRO A 744 18.27 21.93 -17.65
C PRO A 744 18.13 23.14 -18.60
N ALA A 745 19.07 23.32 -19.54
CA ALA A 745 18.95 24.32 -20.58
C ALA A 745 17.78 23.98 -21.54
N PRO A 746 16.96 24.97 -21.94
CA PRO A 746 15.91 24.76 -22.92
C PRO A 746 16.51 24.31 -24.25
N LEU A 747 15.71 23.62 -25.08
CA LEU A 747 16.08 23.36 -26.47
C LEU A 747 16.13 24.70 -27.21
N LEU A 748 17.33 25.25 -27.35
CA LEU A 748 17.54 26.52 -28.03
C LEU A 748 17.37 26.33 -29.54
N LYS A 749 16.64 27.27 -30.17
CA LYS A 749 16.36 27.27 -31.62
C LYS A 749 17.58 27.11 -32.56
N PRO A 750 18.80 27.63 -32.30
CA PRO A 750 19.84 27.61 -33.34
C PRO A 750 20.68 26.31 -33.39
N ASP A 751 20.51 25.36 -32.47
CA ASP A 751 21.49 24.28 -32.25
C ASP A 751 21.04 22.88 -32.72
N VAL A 752 19.91 22.76 -33.44
CA VAL A 752 19.41 21.46 -33.92
C VAL A 752 18.96 21.55 -35.38
N PRO A 753 19.51 20.73 -36.30
CA PRO A 753 18.87 20.44 -37.58
C PRO A 753 17.57 19.68 -37.26
N VAL A 754 16.43 20.36 -37.29
CA VAL A 754 15.15 19.79 -36.85
C VAL A 754 14.63 18.83 -37.92
N ARG A 755 14.52 17.53 -37.58
CA ARG A 755 13.83 16.57 -38.44
C ARG A 755 12.32 16.69 -38.24
N LEU A 756 11.67 17.10 -39.32
CA LEU A 756 10.24 17.34 -39.51
C LEU A 756 9.44 16.03 -39.47
N ARG A 757 8.18 16.10 -39.01
CA ARG A 757 7.16 15.08 -39.30
C ARG A 757 7.04 14.94 -40.82
N THR A 758 7.21 13.73 -41.35
CA THR A 758 6.80 13.39 -42.71
C THR A 758 5.29 13.15 -42.71
N ALA A 759 4.54 13.91 -43.50
CA ALA A 759 3.11 13.70 -43.74
C ALA A 759 2.91 12.93 -45.05
N GLN A 760 2.49 11.66 -44.94
CA GLN A 760 1.25 11.07 -45.46
C GLN A 760 1.35 9.55 -45.44
#